data_AF-A0A6J2TQK3-F1
#
_entry.id   AF-A0A6J2TQK3-F1
#
_cell.length_a   1.000
_cell.length_b   1.000
_cell.length_c   1.000
_cell.angle_alpha   90.00
_cell.angle_beta   90.00
_cell.angle_gamma   90.00
#
_symmetry.space_group_name_H-M   'P 1'
#
loop_
_entity.id
_entity.type
_entity.pdbx_description
1 polymer ?
#
loop_
_entity_poly.entity_id
_entity_poly.type
_entity_poly.pdbx_seq_one_letter_code
_entity_poly.pdbx_strand_id
1 'polypeptide(L)'
;MAQASSMKLLGSRNMSCIVERMEWNNKMDLIAYGTEKGEVIIQRLNWQKIVTFPTPGEDVRVRSLSWQMDETLLAVGYSNGKVALLDAESETIISGLIYEDDIKKVYFSKAITCKDNLWSYKCHSRDRHKRFLPKLQPLTNIDPCLKTLDQKSFPKGSPCFLVVIMRSGKVHLLLLGALQAGSIDLTQHVMHPEQFDVYDVRLNGDFNAIYALLRDGEQLKVLHFHNQVLQDSMEPMLELATYCAHILETKNYINDTLQCITEAWETVQFEMDNKLTKYANSQAYGMISAHFMELHVFGFATLDFEEFLTLTEKGFKKIANSVDLSLSNLQSLVFKQLNGAAVHMFYFMNTILGFGRIAHYFESLIVPEVANDAMRACGTFLMKVREMQRQIDSLVNAMKLFHSWMVFTILRLSHQEIPDDMVFTEEENARLIEFFHCMEPDSSDQETPPANDGENGSTIKVTRSKFNLERVGQYLENVNLTQPEETECSTLWDQILQENECLRNSRLVVPQDIDSSLIQQREKMFNAIDEVFHKPTESISGSFKLSSCVIIGDLPEFADENDDFVHCTYYVNESSDPDAKCDMLAVTVSWQEVVVLEFNPERCTLRCTRIQLQPGPFTIQLHEDYYNLRFVDLQFYNEQSLSMLAQTTTPTPGVRPHSYFVQFSLSSSRNQSTFHRLGPLVKLMDTTLTHSIHNNPEGVSFKGLDGVCEMLAVSGSRKVATVLSDRKRKMTIFEMENNDDEDDDTEMSQASFLEISKESVMAGDTEKSES
;
A
#
# COMPACT_ATOMS: atom_id res chain seq x y z
N MET A 1 -17.84 11.28 -47.72
CA MET A 1 -16.50 11.42 -47.10
C MET A 1 -16.55 12.57 -46.13
N ALA A 2 -16.22 12.29 -44.86
CA ALA A 2 -15.80 13.18 -43.78
C ALA A 2 -16.69 14.39 -43.44
N GLN A 3 -17.61 14.22 -42.47
CA GLN A 3 -17.57 15.17 -41.36
C GLN A 3 -16.34 14.77 -40.55
N ALA A 4 -15.26 15.55 -40.70
CA ALA A 4 -14.04 15.31 -39.96
C ALA A 4 -14.36 15.41 -38.47
N SER A 5 -14.25 14.30 -37.72
CA SER A 5 -14.02 14.42 -36.29
C SER A 5 -12.72 15.19 -36.14
N SER A 6 -12.81 16.43 -35.69
CA SER A 6 -11.72 17.39 -35.62
C SER A 6 -10.76 17.05 -34.48
N MET A 7 -9.98 16.01 -34.69
CA MET A 7 -8.89 15.68 -33.77
C MET A 7 -7.76 16.69 -34.02
N LYS A 8 -7.52 17.60 -33.07
CA LYS A 8 -6.47 18.63 -33.16
C LYS A 8 -5.21 18.14 -32.47
N LEU A 9 -4.04 18.34 -33.09
CA LEU A 9 -2.76 18.00 -32.46
C LEU A 9 -2.44 19.06 -31.40
N LEU A 10 -2.33 18.65 -30.13
CA LEU A 10 -1.92 19.53 -29.02
C LEU A 10 -0.40 19.60 -28.90
N GLY A 11 0.27 18.46 -29.06
CA GLY A 11 1.73 18.41 -28.98
C GLY A 11 2.29 17.00 -29.13
N SER A 12 3.59 16.92 -29.42
CA SER A 12 4.31 15.66 -29.46
C SER A 12 5.68 15.81 -28.80
N ARG A 13 6.07 14.81 -28.01
CA ARG A 13 7.36 14.76 -27.34
C ARG A 13 8.04 13.42 -27.58
N ASN A 14 9.34 13.48 -27.87
CA ASN A 14 10.20 12.31 -27.85
C ASN A 14 10.67 12.06 -26.41
N MET A 15 10.44 10.86 -25.94
CA MET A 15 10.80 10.36 -24.62
C MET A 15 12.21 9.78 -24.67
N SER A 16 12.99 9.99 -23.61
CA SER A 16 14.34 9.43 -23.50
C SER A 16 14.33 7.92 -23.22
N CYS A 17 13.21 7.39 -22.72
CA CYS A 17 13.01 5.98 -22.38
C CYS A 17 11.84 5.39 -23.17
N ILE A 18 11.79 4.05 -23.23
CA ILE A 18 10.64 3.31 -23.75
C ILE A 18 9.52 3.35 -22.70
N VAL A 19 8.32 3.72 -23.15
CA VAL A 19 7.11 3.73 -22.33
C VAL A 19 6.37 2.39 -22.49
N GLU A 20 6.23 1.62 -21.41
CA GLU A 20 5.58 0.31 -21.46
C GLU A 20 4.06 0.39 -21.26
N ARG A 21 3.59 1.33 -20.43
CA ARG A 21 2.16 1.54 -20.10
C ARG A 21 1.88 3.03 -19.89
N MET A 22 0.67 3.48 -20.21
CA MET A 22 0.22 4.84 -19.92
C MET A 22 -1.28 4.88 -19.62
N GLU A 23 -1.70 5.79 -18.74
CA GLU A 23 -3.11 6.01 -18.40
C GLU A 23 -3.38 7.47 -18.01
N TRP A 24 -4.48 8.01 -18.55
CA TRP A 24 -4.98 9.33 -18.19
C TRP A 24 -5.77 9.31 -16.89
N ASN A 25 -5.60 10.34 -16.08
CA ASN A 25 -6.52 10.61 -14.99
C ASN A 25 -7.88 11.06 -15.58
N ASN A 26 -8.98 10.58 -14.99
CA ASN A 26 -10.32 10.85 -15.49
C ASN A 26 -10.82 12.27 -15.18
N LYS A 27 -10.09 13.09 -14.41
CA LYS A 27 -10.55 14.43 -14.00
C LYS A 27 -9.47 15.50 -14.09
N MET A 28 -8.27 15.17 -13.62
CA MET A 28 -7.12 16.06 -13.65
C MET A 28 -6.42 16.02 -15.01
N ASP A 29 -5.61 17.02 -15.31
CA ASP A 29 -4.78 17.09 -16.51
C ASP A 29 -3.51 16.23 -16.40
N LEU A 30 -3.61 15.07 -15.75
CA LEU A 30 -2.48 14.19 -15.42
C LEU A 30 -2.48 12.94 -16.28
N ILE A 31 -1.31 12.57 -16.78
CA ILE A 31 -1.02 11.27 -17.39
C ILE A 31 0.09 10.59 -16.60
N ALA A 32 -0.15 9.34 -16.23
CA ALA A 32 0.86 8.46 -15.64
C ALA A 32 1.39 7.52 -16.72
N TYR A 33 2.68 7.26 -16.71
CA TYR A 33 3.28 6.24 -17.56
C TYR A 33 4.44 5.51 -16.87
N GLY A 34 4.58 4.23 -17.21
CA GLY A 34 5.64 3.34 -16.73
C GLY A 34 6.76 3.21 -17.76
N THR A 35 8.01 3.24 -17.30
CA THR A 35 9.20 3.12 -18.16
C THR A 35 9.71 1.68 -18.22
N GLU A 36 10.54 1.36 -19.21
CA GLU A 36 11.25 0.07 -19.33
C GLU A 36 12.09 -0.31 -18.10
N LYS A 37 12.47 0.68 -17.28
CA LYS A 37 13.27 0.49 -16.06
C LYS A 37 12.43 0.21 -14.81
N GLY A 38 11.11 0.19 -14.92
CA GLY A 38 10.21 0.03 -13.78
C GLY A 38 9.89 1.34 -13.04
N GLU A 39 10.30 2.49 -13.56
CA GLU A 39 9.98 3.79 -12.97
C GLU A 39 8.58 4.24 -13.39
N VAL A 40 7.88 4.96 -12.51
CA VAL A 40 6.56 5.53 -12.81
C VAL A 40 6.67 7.04 -12.80
N ILE A 41 6.28 7.68 -13.91
CA ILE A 41 6.35 9.12 -14.07
C ILE A 41 4.94 9.67 -14.23
N ILE A 42 4.64 10.75 -13.50
CA ILE A 42 3.39 11.49 -13.61
C ILE A 42 3.70 12.86 -14.23
N GLN A 43 2.96 13.20 -15.27
CA GLN A 43 3.17 14.39 -16.08
C GLN A 43 1.84 15.08 -16.38
N ARG A 44 1.87 16.41 -16.47
CA ARG A 44 0.71 17.21 -16.90
C ARG A 44 0.54 17.19 -18.42
N LEU A 45 -0.65 17.55 -18.87
CA LEU A 45 -0.97 17.76 -20.29
C LEU A 45 -0.01 18.74 -20.99
N ASN A 46 0.50 19.73 -20.27
CA ASN A 46 1.46 20.72 -20.78
C ASN A 46 2.92 20.22 -20.85
N TRP A 47 3.15 18.91 -20.66
CA TRP A 47 4.46 18.28 -20.56
C TRP A 47 5.29 18.65 -19.33
N GLN A 48 4.72 19.31 -18.32
CA GLN A 48 5.40 19.53 -17.05
C GLN A 48 5.42 18.23 -16.23
N LYS A 49 6.62 17.76 -15.89
CA LYS A 49 6.83 16.58 -15.06
C LYS A 49 6.55 16.94 -13.60
N ILE A 50 5.71 16.15 -12.91
CA ILE A 50 5.39 16.35 -11.49
C ILE A 50 6.37 15.54 -10.64
N VAL A 51 6.27 14.22 -10.71
CA VAL A 51 7.01 13.30 -9.84
C VAL A 51 7.53 12.09 -10.62
N THR A 52 8.64 11.52 -10.15
CA THR A 52 9.14 10.20 -10.57
C THR A 52 9.23 9.31 -9.37
N PHE A 53 8.50 8.20 -9.41
CA PHE A 53 8.63 7.16 -8.42
C PHE A 53 9.70 6.17 -8.89
N PRO A 54 10.69 5.87 -8.03
CA PRO A 54 11.76 4.96 -8.37
C PRO A 54 11.25 3.52 -8.49
N THR A 55 11.99 2.70 -9.24
CA THR A 55 11.70 1.26 -9.34
C THR A 55 11.79 0.58 -7.96
N PRO A 56 10.89 -0.38 -7.64
CA PRO A 56 10.92 -1.11 -6.37
C PRO A 56 12.03 -2.17 -6.28
N GLY A 57 12.76 -2.46 -7.37
CA GLY A 57 13.84 -3.45 -7.38
C GLY A 57 14.53 -3.54 -8.75
N GLU A 58 15.58 -4.36 -8.84
CA GLU A 58 16.28 -4.64 -10.11
C GLU A 58 15.39 -5.51 -11.03
N ASP A 59 15.39 -5.20 -12.34
CA ASP A 59 14.62 -5.90 -13.39
C ASP A 59 13.09 -6.01 -13.18
N VAL A 60 12.51 -5.11 -12.37
CA VAL A 60 11.06 -5.06 -12.15
C VAL A 60 10.38 -4.19 -13.22
N ARG A 61 9.33 -4.71 -13.87
CA ARG A 61 8.56 -4.00 -14.89
C ARG A 61 7.19 -3.55 -14.38
N VAL A 62 6.68 -2.47 -14.98
CA VAL A 62 5.34 -1.96 -14.70
C VAL A 62 4.32 -2.73 -15.52
N ARG A 63 3.46 -3.49 -14.85
CA ARG A 63 2.43 -4.33 -15.50
C ARG A 63 1.14 -3.57 -15.73
N SER A 64 0.75 -2.72 -14.80
CA SER A 64 -0.51 -1.99 -14.84
C SER A 64 -0.42 -0.69 -14.06
N LEU A 65 -1.16 0.29 -14.55
CA LEU A 65 -1.44 1.57 -13.91
C LEU A 65 -2.95 1.64 -13.74
N SER A 66 -3.44 2.36 -12.73
CA SER A 66 -4.85 2.76 -12.65
C SER A 66 -5.06 3.90 -11.69
N TRP A 67 -5.76 4.94 -12.15
CA TRP A 67 -6.12 6.08 -11.31
C TRP A 67 -7.37 5.81 -10.49
N GLN A 68 -7.37 6.27 -9.23
CA GLN A 68 -8.60 6.37 -8.46
C GLN A 68 -9.47 7.47 -9.04
N MET A 69 -10.74 7.15 -9.31
CA MET A 69 -11.72 8.10 -9.82
C MET A 69 -11.82 9.31 -8.87
N ASP A 70 -11.59 10.52 -9.39
CA ASP A 70 -11.63 11.81 -8.70
C ASP A 70 -10.40 12.23 -7.86
N GLU A 71 -9.35 11.42 -7.78
CA GLU A 71 -8.22 11.65 -6.85
C GLU A 71 -6.84 11.71 -7.54
N THR A 72 -5.83 12.09 -6.74
CA THR A 72 -4.40 12.05 -7.08
C THR A 72 -3.76 10.69 -6.85
N LEU A 73 -4.54 9.71 -6.37
CA LEU A 73 -4.05 8.36 -6.08
C LEU A 73 -3.95 7.51 -7.35
N LEU A 74 -2.80 6.87 -7.52
CA LEU A 74 -2.47 5.96 -8.59
C LEU A 74 -2.06 4.60 -8.02
N ALA A 75 -2.69 3.52 -8.48
CA ALA A 75 -2.28 2.16 -8.19
C ALA A 75 -1.34 1.65 -9.29
N VAL A 76 -0.25 1.01 -8.88
CA VAL A 76 0.74 0.43 -9.79
C VAL A 76 0.96 -1.03 -9.44
N GLY A 77 0.78 -1.90 -10.42
CA GLY A 77 1.12 -3.33 -10.33
C GLY A 77 2.47 -3.60 -10.97
N TYR A 78 3.37 -4.25 -10.23
CA TYR A 78 4.71 -4.60 -10.67
C TYR A 78 4.86 -6.10 -10.95
N SER A 79 5.85 -6.47 -11.76
CA SER A 79 6.09 -7.86 -12.14
C SER A 79 6.57 -8.77 -11.00
N ASN A 80 7.04 -8.19 -9.90
CA ASN A 80 7.53 -8.91 -8.72
C ASN A 80 6.45 -9.14 -7.65
N GLY A 81 5.18 -8.96 -8.00
CA GLY A 81 4.06 -9.11 -7.05
C GLY A 81 3.80 -7.92 -6.15
N LYS A 82 4.59 -6.84 -6.25
CA LYS A 82 4.33 -5.61 -5.49
C LYS A 82 3.21 -4.80 -6.14
N VAL A 83 2.27 -4.32 -5.33
CA VAL A 83 1.27 -3.32 -5.71
C VAL A 83 1.50 -2.07 -4.86
N ALA A 84 1.85 -0.95 -5.50
CA ALA A 84 2.09 0.32 -4.82
C ALA A 84 0.94 1.30 -5.03
N LEU A 85 0.54 1.97 -3.96
CA LEU A 85 -0.37 3.12 -3.98
C LEU A 85 0.46 4.39 -3.90
N LEU A 86 0.45 5.16 -4.98
CA LEU A 86 1.24 6.37 -5.17
C LEU A 86 0.32 7.57 -5.14
N ASP A 87 0.68 8.60 -4.37
CA ASP A 87 -0.07 9.86 -4.39
C ASP A 87 0.72 10.94 -5.11
N ALA A 88 0.09 11.50 -6.15
CA ALA A 88 0.67 12.56 -6.95
C ALA A 88 0.76 13.91 -6.22
N GLU A 89 -0.03 14.14 -5.16
CA GLU A 89 -0.03 15.40 -4.40
C GLU A 89 1.11 15.45 -3.37
N SER A 90 1.24 14.40 -2.56
CA SER A 90 2.32 14.29 -1.57
C SER A 90 3.65 13.84 -2.15
N GLU A 91 3.67 13.37 -3.41
CA GLU A 91 4.86 12.79 -4.06
C GLU A 91 5.42 11.56 -3.30
N THR A 92 4.56 10.85 -2.57
CA THR A 92 4.96 9.72 -1.72
C THR A 92 4.26 8.40 -2.07
N ILE A 93 4.87 7.31 -1.62
CA ILE A 93 4.27 5.96 -1.65
C ILE A 93 3.49 5.76 -0.35
N ILE A 94 2.16 5.73 -0.46
CA ILE A 94 1.25 5.58 0.69
C ILE A 94 1.30 4.15 1.22
N SER A 95 1.16 3.17 0.35
CA SER A 95 1.09 1.76 0.73
C SER A 95 1.74 0.87 -0.32
N GLY A 96 2.33 -0.24 0.15
CA GLY A 96 2.87 -1.30 -0.69
C GLY A 96 2.32 -2.64 -0.24
N LEU A 97 1.50 -3.27 -1.07
CA LEU A 97 1.06 -4.65 -0.88
C LEU A 97 2.03 -5.57 -1.62
N ILE A 98 2.37 -6.70 -1.02
CA ILE A 98 3.28 -7.68 -1.62
C ILE A 98 2.54 -8.99 -1.75
N TYR A 99 2.57 -9.56 -2.94
CA TYR A 99 2.02 -10.86 -3.25
C TYR A 99 3.13 -11.78 -3.79
N GLU A 100 2.92 -13.09 -3.69
CA GLU A 100 3.91 -14.10 -4.09
C GLU A 100 3.99 -14.33 -5.62
N ASP A 101 3.16 -13.65 -6.42
CA ASP A 101 2.99 -13.91 -7.86
C ASP A 101 3.01 -12.64 -8.71
N ASP A 102 3.31 -12.76 -10.01
CA ASP A 102 3.38 -11.66 -10.98
C ASP A 102 1.99 -11.02 -11.19
N ILE A 103 1.94 -9.70 -11.07
CA ILE A 103 0.69 -8.95 -11.24
C ILE A 103 0.37 -8.82 -12.73
N LYS A 104 -0.78 -9.33 -13.16
CA LYS A 104 -1.27 -9.11 -14.54
C LYS A 104 -1.82 -7.69 -14.66
N LYS A 105 -2.71 -7.29 -13.74
CA LYS A 105 -3.42 -6.01 -13.82
C LYS A 105 -3.89 -5.53 -12.45
N VAL A 106 -3.91 -4.21 -12.26
CA VAL A 106 -4.54 -3.57 -11.10
C VAL A 106 -5.49 -2.50 -11.60
N TYR A 107 -6.66 -2.35 -10.96
CA TYR A 107 -7.52 -1.22 -11.25
C TYR A 107 -8.35 -0.77 -10.06
N PHE A 108 -8.70 0.51 -10.03
CA PHE A 108 -9.72 1.02 -9.12
C PHE A 108 -11.11 0.87 -9.74
N SER A 109 -12.03 0.29 -8.97
CA SER A 109 -13.44 0.29 -9.33
C SER A 109 -13.99 1.71 -9.36
N LYS A 110 -15.20 1.83 -9.89
CA LYS A 110 -16.00 3.03 -9.66
C LYS A 110 -16.15 3.32 -8.16
N ALA A 111 -16.33 4.60 -7.83
CA ALA A 111 -16.80 5.05 -6.52
C ALA A 111 -18.14 4.38 -6.11
N ILE A 112 -18.14 3.78 -4.93
CA ILE A 112 -19.28 3.10 -4.32
C ILE A 112 -20.25 4.16 -3.82
N THR A 113 -21.44 4.20 -4.42
CA THR A 113 -22.51 5.11 -4.02
C THR A 113 -23.62 4.29 -3.39
N CYS A 114 -23.65 4.19 -2.06
CA CYS A 114 -24.73 3.49 -1.36
C CYS A 114 -26.02 4.30 -1.47
N LYS A 115 -27.09 3.67 -1.98
CA LYS A 115 -28.43 4.29 -2.02
C LYS A 115 -28.99 4.32 -0.60
N ASP A 116 -29.40 5.51 -0.14
CA ASP A 116 -30.03 5.70 1.16
C ASP A 116 -31.35 4.91 1.26
N ASN A 117 -31.32 3.73 1.86
CA ASN A 117 -32.50 2.92 2.15
C ASN A 117 -32.86 2.97 3.64
N LEU A 118 -34.12 2.73 4.00
CA LEU A 118 -34.57 2.70 5.41
C LEU A 118 -33.92 1.55 6.22
N TRP A 119 -33.49 0.50 5.53
CA TRP A 119 -32.85 -0.71 6.07
C TRP A 119 -31.33 -0.68 5.97
N SER A 120 -30.79 0.46 5.54
CA SER A 120 -29.36 0.67 5.34
C SER A 120 -28.69 0.96 6.68
N TYR A 121 -27.52 0.37 6.93
CA TYR A 121 -26.82 0.53 8.19
C TYR A 121 -26.22 1.94 8.25
N LYS A 122 -26.71 2.75 9.20
CA LYS A 122 -26.26 4.12 9.41
C LYS A 122 -25.56 4.28 10.75
N CYS A 123 -24.25 4.39 10.71
CA CYS A 123 -23.49 4.87 11.86
C CYS A 123 -23.47 6.40 11.89
N HIS A 124 -24.25 6.97 12.79
CA HIS A 124 -24.26 8.42 13.06
C HIS A 124 -22.99 8.90 13.80
N SER A 125 -21.99 8.03 13.99
CA SER A 125 -20.78 8.34 14.76
C SER A 125 -19.48 8.42 14.00
N ARG A 126 -19.56 8.61 12.67
CA ARG A 126 -18.40 8.90 11.84
C ARG A 126 -17.56 10.01 12.49
N ASP A 127 -16.27 9.76 12.63
CA ASP A 127 -15.26 10.70 13.14
C ASP A 127 -15.38 11.17 14.60
N ARG A 128 -16.26 10.59 15.44
CA ARG A 128 -16.28 10.95 16.88
C ARG A 128 -14.93 10.67 17.56
N HIS A 129 -14.21 9.65 17.10
CA HIS A 129 -12.89 9.30 17.59
C HIS A 129 -11.89 10.46 17.42
N LYS A 130 -11.98 11.27 16.36
CA LYS A 130 -11.10 12.44 16.11
C LYS A 130 -11.24 13.55 17.16
N ARG A 131 -12.37 13.56 17.90
CA ARG A 131 -12.66 14.57 18.92
C ARG A 131 -12.26 14.16 20.33
N PHE A 132 -12.31 12.85 20.63
CA PHE A 132 -12.14 12.33 21.98
C PHE A 132 -10.84 11.54 22.18
N LEU A 133 -10.26 10.96 21.13
CA LEU A 133 -8.97 10.32 21.22
C LEU A 133 -7.85 11.37 21.26
N PRO A 134 -6.77 11.14 22.03
CA PRO A 134 -5.61 12.01 22.01
C PRO A 134 -5.02 12.06 20.60
N LYS A 135 -4.54 13.20 20.12
CA LYS A 135 -3.94 13.25 18.78
C LYS A 135 -2.55 12.62 18.81
N LEU A 136 -2.30 11.63 17.95
CA LEU A 136 -0.97 11.05 17.74
C LEU A 136 -0.04 12.13 17.18
N GLN A 137 1.02 12.48 17.90
CA GLN A 137 1.94 13.53 17.46
C GLN A 137 2.90 12.97 16.39
N PRO A 138 3.26 13.76 15.36
CA PRO A 138 4.27 13.37 14.39
C PRO A 138 5.60 13.03 15.07
N LEU A 139 6.24 11.93 14.63
CA LEU A 139 7.52 11.47 15.14
C LEU A 139 8.68 12.40 14.73
N THR A 140 8.47 13.22 13.70
CA THR A 140 9.41 14.22 13.14
C THR A 140 9.82 15.33 14.11
N ASN A 141 9.10 15.51 15.23
CA ASN A 141 9.44 16.52 16.24
C ASN A 141 10.58 16.09 17.20
N ILE A 142 11.04 14.85 17.12
CA ILE A 142 12.01 14.27 18.09
C ILE A 142 13.37 14.03 17.43
N ASP A 143 13.42 13.69 16.13
CA ASP A 143 14.65 13.63 15.35
C ASP A 143 14.44 14.18 13.92
N PRO A 144 15.18 15.23 13.49
CA PRO A 144 15.12 15.76 12.13
C PRO A 144 15.59 14.78 11.04
N CYS A 145 16.20 13.63 11.38
CA CYS A 145 16.47 12.54 10.44
C CYS A 145 15.21 11.73 10.05
N LEU A 146 14.11 11.82 10.83
CA LEU A 146 12.87 11.07 10.62
C LEU A 146 11.85 11.75 9.70
N LYS A 147 12.25 12.75 8.91
CA LYS A 147 11.38 13.50 7.96
C LYS A 147 10.62 12.62 6.96
N THR A 148 10.99 11.35 6.84
CA THR A 148 10.35 10.36 5.96
C THR A 148 9.13 9.67 6.56
N LEU A 149 8.84 9.88 7.86
CA LEU A 149 7.72 9.28 8.60
C LEU A 149 6.54 10.26 8.80
N ASP A 150 6.25 11.10 7.81
CA ASP A 150 4.99 11.82 7.83
C ASP A 150 3.83 10.81 7.84
N GLN A 151 2.91 11.00 8.80
CA GLN A 151 1.77 10.12 9.04
C GLN A 151 0.99 9.90 7.74
N LYS A 152 1.17 8.72 7.16
CA LYS A 152 0.53 8.29 5.91
C LYS A 152 -0.95 8.02 6.18
N SER A 153 -1.77 9.05 6.12
CA SER A 153 -3.22 8.84 6.18
C SER A 153 -3.71 8.26 4.86
N PHE A 154 -4.56 7.24 4.91
CA PHE A 154 -5.25 6.79 3.70
C PHE A 154 -6.06 7.96 3.11
N PRO A 155 -6.05 8.11 1.77
CA PRO A 155 -6.71 9.22 1.11
C PRO A 155 -8.22 9.19 1.41
N LYS A 156 -8.75 10.35 1.81
CA LYS A 156 -10.13 10.54 2.27
C LYS A 156 -11.15 10.67 1.13
N GLY A 157 -10.86 10.12 -0.04
CA GLY A 157 -11.75 10.32 -1.17
C GLY A 157 -12.80 9.22 -1.29
N SER A 158 -13.33 9.07 -2.49
CA SER A 158 -14.54 8.29 -2.73
C SER A 158 -14.27 6.81 -2.51
N PRO A 159 -15.11 6.10 -1.73
CA PRO A 159 -14.85 4.71 -1.43
C PRO A 159 -14.88 3.86 -2.69
N CYS A 160 -13.85 3.05 -2.92
CA CYS A 160 -13.76 2.18 -4.08
C CYS A 160 -13.02 0.88 -3.75
N PHE A 161 -13.15 -0.12 -4.62
CA PHE A 161 -12.35 -1.34 -4.59
C PHE A 161 -11.08 -1.13 -5.41
N LEU A 162 -9.94 -1.47 -4.83
CA LEU A 162 -8.73 -1.82 -5.57
C LEU A 162 -8.80 -3.31 -5.89
N VAL A 163 -8.83 -3.65 -7.18
CA VAL A 163 -8.84 -5.04 -7.63
C VAL A 163 -7.45 -5.39 -8.16
N VAL A 164 -6.87 -6.43 -7.59
CA VAL A 164 -5.55 -6.95 -7.96
C VAL A 164 -5.73 -8.29 -8.66
N ILE A 165 -5.24 -8.39 -9.89
CA ILE A 165 -5.36 -9.58 -10.74
C ILE A 165 -3.96 -10.14 -10.97
N MET A 166 -3.74 -11.37 -10.56
CA MET A 166 -2.47 -12.09 -10.72
C MET A 166 -2.45 -12.91 -12.00
N ARG A 167 -1.25 -13.21 -12.50
CA ARG A 167 -1.08 -14.12 -13.65
C ARG A 167 -1.49 -15.56 -13.34
N SER A 168 -1.36 -16.01 -12.10
CA SER A 168 -1.92 -17.31 -11.66
C SER A 168 -3.45 -17.40 -11.74
N GLY A 169 -4.16 -16.29 -11.94
CA GLY A 169 -5.62 -16.26 -11.99
C GLY A 169 -6.30 -16.03 -10.64
N LYS A 170 -5.52 -15.75 -9.59
CA LYS A 170 -6.05 -15.24 -8.33
C LYS A 170 -6.41 -13.76 -8.47
N VAL A 171 -7.60 -13.42 -8.00
CA VAL A 171 -8.13 -12.05 -7.99
C VAL A 171 -8.39 -11.66 -6.54
N HIS A 172 -7.84 -10.54 -6.09
CA HIS A 172 -8.07 -9.99 -4.76
C HIS A 172 -8.84 -8.68 -4.85
N LEU A 173 -9.85 -8.54 -4.00
CA LEU A 173 -10.68 -7.35 -3.87
C LEU A 173 -10.29 -6.65 -2.58
N LEU A 174 -9.74 -5.43 -2.67
CA LEU A 174 -9.37 -4.62 -1.50
C LEU A 174 -10.23 -3.37 -1.44
N LEU A 175 -11.02 -3.22 -0.39
CA LEU A 175 -11.83 -2.04 -0.16
C LEU A 175 -10.97 -0.93 0.46
N LEU A 176 -11.01 0.27 -0.14
CA LEU A 176 -10.18 1.43 0.24
C LEU A 176 -8.66 1.13 0.21
N GLY A 177 -8.24 0.07 -0.48
CA GLY A 177 -6.85 -0.41 -0.45
C GLY A 177 -6.37 -0.92 0.92
N ALA A 178 -7.28 -1.07 1.90
CA ALA A 178 -6.96 -1.43 3.28
C ALA A 178 -7.53 -2.81 3.65
N LEU A 179 -8.84 -3.02 3.47
CA LEU A 179 -9.50 -4.27 3.86
C LEU A 179 -9.58 -5.23 2.66
N GLN A 180 -9.03 -6.43 2.79
CA GLN A 180 -9.28 -7.49 1.82
C GLN A 180 -10.73 -7.99 1.98
N ALA A 181 -11.58 -7.62 1.03
CA ALA A 181 -12.99 -7.95 1.00
C ALA A 181 -13.24 -9.36 0.46
N GLY A 182 -12.40 -9.85 -0.45
CA GLY A 182 -12.58 -11.19 -1.02
C GLY A 182 -11.46 -11.58 -1.98
N SER A 183 -11.43 -12.86 -2.30
CA SER A 183 -10.52 -13.45 -3.28
C SER A 183 -11.25 -14.47 -4.13
N ILE A 184 -10.96 -14.51 -5.43
CA ILE A 184 -11.50 -15.51 -6.36
C ILE A 184 -10.33 -16.18 -7.05
N ASP A 185 -10.34 -17.50 -7.06
CA ASP A 185 -9.39 -18.30 -7.84
C ASP A 185 -10.06 -18.78 -9.12
N LEU A 186 -9.69 -18.18 -10.24
CA LEU A 186 -10.29 -18.48 -11.54
C LEU A 186 -9.90 -19.87 -12.06
N THR A 187 -8.75 -20.42 -11.63
CA THR A 187 -8.24 -21.71 -12.12
C THR A 187 -9.16 -22.88 -11.76
N GLN A 188 -9.93 -22.75 -10.68
CA GLN A 188 -10.90 -23.75 -10.23
C GLN A 188 -12.12 -23.89 -11.16
N HIS A 189 -12.31 -22.94 -12.08
CA HIS A 189 -13.46 -22.86 -12.98
C HIS A 189 -13.09 -23.09 -14.46
N VAL A 190 -11.87 -23.54 -14.73
CA VAL A 190 -11.29 -23.73 -16.07
C VAL A 190 -11.03 -25.22 -16.31
N MET A 191 -11.22 -25.69 -17.53
CA MET A 191 -11.04 -27.10 -17.87
C MET A 191 -9.58 -27.46 -18.21
N HIS A 192 -8.82 -26.50 -18.77
CA HIS A 192 -7.42 -26.66 -19.16
C HIS A 192 -6.50 -25.69 -18.40
N PRO A 193 -6.11 -26.00 -17.15
CA PRO A 193 -5.26 -25.11 -16.35
C PRO A 193 -3.85 -24.93 -16.93
N GLU A 194 -3.37 -25.85 -17.78
CA GLU A 194 -2.06 -25.77 -18.44
C GLU A 194 -1.98 -24.69 -19.53
N GLN A 195 -3.13 -24.28 -20.10
CA GLN A 195 -3.25 -23.29 -21.16
C GLN A 195 -4.18 -22.16 -20.72
N PHE A 196 -3.90 -21.62 -19.54
CA PHE A 196 -4.69 -20.59 -18.90
C PHE A 196 -3.95 -19.24 -18.95
N ASP A 197 -4.67 -18.20 -19.39
CA ASP A 197 -4.23 -16.81 -19.21
C ASP A 197 -5.44 -15.93 -18.87
N VAL A 198 -5.25 -14.97 -17.98
CA VAL A 198 -6.27 -13.98 -17.60
C VAL A 198 -5.97 -12.68 -18.30
N TYR A 199 -6.97 -12.16 -19.02
CA TYR A 199 -6.83 -10.88 -19.73
C TYR A 199 -7.34 -9.71 -18.87
N ASP A 200 -8.56 -9.82 -18.34
CA ASP A 200 -9.15 -8.77 -17.50
C ASP A 200 -10.19 -9.34 -16.55
N VAL A 201 -10.40 -8.66 -15.43
CA VAL A 201 -11.46 -8.97 -14.47
C VAL A 201 -12.08 -7.67 -14.03
N ARG A 202 -13.41 -7.55 -14.09
CA ARG A 202 -14.12 -6.29 -13.85
C ARG A 202 -15.33 -6.48 -12.96
N LEU A 203 -15.45 -5.60 -11.96
CA LEU A 203 -16.64 -5.45 -11.13
C LEU A 203 -17.73 -4.72 -11.93
N ASN A 204 -18.96 -5.22 -11.82
CA ASN A 204 -20.14 -4.56 -12.36
C ASN A 204 -20.42 -3.24 -11.63
N GLY A 205 -21.19 -2.34 -12.26
CA GLY A 205 -21.54 -1.05 -11.66
C GLY A 205 -22.28 -1.12 -10.31
N ASP A 206 -23.02 -2.20 -10.07
CA ASP A 206 -23.80 -2.40 -8.84
C ASP A 206 -23.08 -3.18 -7.72
N PHE A 207 -21.82 -3.58 -7.95
CA PHE A 207 -21.03 -4.41 -7.01
C PHE A 207 -21.72 -5.71 -6.58
N ASN A 208 -22.44 -6.35 -7.50
CA ASN A 208 -23.10 -7.66 -7.31
C ASN A 208 -22.49 -8.75 -8.20
N ALA A 209 -21.66 -8.39 -9.18
CA ALA A 209 -21.08 -9.35 -10.10
C ALA A 209 -19.68 -8.99 -10.55
N ILE A 210 -18.94 -10.01 -10.97
CA ILE A 210 -17.60 -9.91 -11.56
C ILE A 210 -17.62 -10.61 -12.91
N TYR A 211 -17.12 -9.91 -13.93
CA TYR A 211 -16.85 -10.44 -15.26
C TYR A 211 -15.36 -10.75 -15.37
N ALA A 212 -14.98 -12.01 -15.58
CA ALA A 212 -13.59 -12.42 -15.78
C ALA A 212 -13.39 -12.89 -17.23
N LEU A 213 -12.57 -12.17 -17.99
CA LEU A 213 -12.15 -12.51 -19.35
C LEU A 213 -10.86 -13.34 -19.29
N LEU A 214 -10.94 -14.58 -19.76
CA LEU A 214 -9.84 -15.54 -19.68
C LEU A 214 -9.78 -16.44 -20.90
N ARG A 215 -8.62 -17.08 -21.07
CA ARG A 215 -8.37 -18.16 -22.01
C ARG A 215 -8.45 -19.51 -21.28
N ASP A 216 -9.21 -20.45 -21.85
CA ASP A 216 -9.31 -21.85 -21.41
C ASP A 216 -8.96 -22.75 -22.60
N GLY A 217 -7.68 -23.12 -22.72
CA GLY A 217 -7.19 -23.84 -23.88
C GLY A 217 -7.19 -22.97 -25.14
N GLU A 218 -7.96 -23.40 -26.13
CA GLU A 218 -8.20 -22.61 -27.35
C GLU A 218 -9.37 -21.64 -27.21
N GLN A 219 -10.12 -21.62 -26.11
CA GLN A 219 -11.36 -20.83 -26.03
C GLN A 219 -11.17 -19.53 -25.26
N LEU A 220 -11.62 -18.41 -25.83
CA LEU A 220 -11.80 -17.14 -25.14
C LEU A 220 -13.19 -17.12 -24.47
N LYS A 221 -13.19 -16.98 -23.13
CA LYS A 221 -14.40 -17.04 -22.30
C LYS A 221 -14.52 -15.82 -21.40
N VAL A 222 -15.77 -15.41 -21.15
CA VAL A 222 -16.13 -14.50 -20.06
C VAL A 222 -16.93 -15.28 -19.04
N LEU A 223 -16.38 -15.37 -17.82
CA LEU A 223 -17.06 -15.95 -16.67
C LEU A 223 -17.78 -14.84 -15.90
N HIS A 224 -19.06 -15.08 -15.57
CA HIS A 224 -19.89 -14.16 -14.79
C HIS A 224 -20.15 -14.74 -13.40
N PHE A 225 -19.50 -14.16 -12.39
CA PHE A 225 -19.67 -14.52 -10.99
C PHE A 225 -20.66 -13.58 -10.33
N HIS A 226 -21.65 -14.11 -9.63
CA HIS A 226 -22.66 -13.35 -8.91
C HIS A 226 -22.45 -13.49 -7.39
N ASN A 227 -22.59 -12.38 -6.66
CA ASN A 227 -22.40 -12.33 -5.21
C ASN A 227 -23.35 -11.32 -4.54
N GLN A 228 -24.51 -11.81 -4.12
CA GLN A 228 -25.50 -11.03 -3.39
C GLN A 228 -25.00 -10.59 -2.00
N VAL A 229 -24.18 -11.41 -1.34
CA VAL A 229 -23.65 -11.11 0.00
C VAL A 229 -22.76 -9.87 -0.04
N LEU A 230 -21.98 -9.70 -1.10
CA LEU A 230 -21.17 -8.49 -1.32
C LEU A 230 -22.06 -7.24 -1.39
N GLN A 231 -23.16 -7.29 -2.15
CA GLN A 231 -24.09 -6.16 -2.28
C GLN A 231 -24.79 -5.84 -0.96
N ASP A 232 -25.30 -6.86 -0.25
CA ASP A 232 -26.05 -6.69 1.00
C ASP A 232 -25.17 -6.17 2.15
N SER A 233 -23.90 -6.59 2.17
CA SER A 233 -22.93 -6.20 3.21
C SER A 233 -22.09 -4.97 2.87
N MET A 234 -22.35 -4.30 1.73
CA MET A 234 -21.55 -3.19 1.23
C MET A 234 -21.38 -2.04 2.24
N GLU A 235 -22.49 -1.56 2.83
CA GLU A 235 -22.46 -0.47 3.80
C GLU A 235 -21.71 -0.85 5.11
N PRO A 236 -22.05 -1.98 5.78
CA PRO A 236 -21.27 -2.48 6.92
C PRO A 236 -19.78 -2.67 6.60
N MET A 237 -19.46 -3.17 5.41
CA MET A 237 -18.09 -3.44 4.97
C MET A 237 -17.30 -2.14 4.73
N LEU A 238 -17.93 -1.10 4.18
CA LEU A 238 -17.32 0.23 4.04
C LEU A 238 -16.93 0.82 5.39
N GLU A 239 -17.80 0.68 6.39
CA GLU A 239 -17.49 1.12 7.74
C GLU A 239 -16.35 0.30 8.34
N LEU A 240 -16.40 -1.03 8.21
CA LEU A 240 -15.32 -1.91 8.67
C LEU A 240 -13.99 -1.57 8.00
N ALA A 241 -13.98 -1.29 6.69
CA ALA A 241 -12.79 -0.91 5.95
C ALA A 241 -12.21 0.43 6.42
N THR A 242 -13.06 1.39 6.81
CA THR A 242 -12.61 2.66 7.39
C THR A 242 -11.89 2.44 8.72
N TYR A 243 -12.44 1.59 9.60
CA TYR A 243 -11.76 1.23 10.84
C TYR A 243 -10.49 0.39 10.60
N CYS A 244 -10.50 -0.49 9.59
CA CYS A 244 -9.31 -1.24 9.17
C CYS A 244 -8.19 -0.30 8.71
N ALA A 245 -8.51 0.74 7.93
CA ALA A 245 -7.55 1.77 7.52
C ALA A 245 -6.92 2.47 8.75
N HIS A 246 -7.74 2.91 9.71
CA HIS A 246 -7.24 3.51 10.96
C HIS A 246 -6.39 2.56 11.81
N ILE A 247 -6.74 1.27 11.82
CA ILE A 247 -5.95 0.23 12.50
C ILE A 247 -4.61 0.05 11.80
N LEU A 248 -4.55 -0.03 10.47
CA LEU A 248 -3.30 -0.13 9.71
C LEU A 248 -2.41 1.11 9.91
N GLU A 249 -2.99 2.31 9.89
CA GLU A 249 -2.29 3.56 10.24
C GLU A 249 -1.68 3.47 11.64
N THR A 250 -2.45 2.98 12.62
CA THR A 250 -2.00 2.84 14.01
C THR A 250 -0.94 1.72 14.14
N LYS A 251 -1.05 0.60 13.39
CA LYS A 251 -0.04 -0.47 13.35
C LYS A 251 1.30 0.08 12.85
N ASN A 252 1.28 0.82 11.73
CA ASN A 252 2.47 1.47 11.19
C ASN A 252 3.07 2.45 12.21
N TYR A 253 2.24 3.31 12.80
CA TYR A 253 2.69 4.26 13.82
C TYR A 253 3.32 3.58 15.05
N ILE A 254 2.79 2.43 15.50
CA ILE A 254 3.39 1.65 16.59
C ILE A 254 4.77 1.12 16.18
N ASN A 255 4.90 0.54 14.98
CA ASN A 255 6.19 0.04 14.48
C ASN A 255 7.24 1.15 14.40
N ASP A 256 6.84 2.27 13.81
CA ASP A 256 7.65 3.46 13.68
C ASP A 256 8.09 4.01 15.05
N THR A 257 7.16 4.07 16.01
CA THR A 257 7.46 4.53 17.38
C THR A 257 8.41 3.56 18.09
N LEU A 258 8.25 2.25 17.93
CA LEU A 258 9.13 1.25 18.53
C LEU A 258 10.54 1.29 17.92
N GLN A 259 10.66 1.56 16.63
CA GLN A 259 11.95 1.81 15.99
C GLN A 259 12.63 3.03 16.63
N CYS A 260 11.93 4.16 16.75
CA CYS A 260 12.46 5.35 17.43
C CYS A 260 12.87 5.08 18.89
N ILE A 261 12.11 4.27 19.62
CA ILE A 261 12.44 3.87 21.00
C ILE A 261 13.73 3.05 21.02
N THR A 262 13.90 2.14 20.06
CA THR A 262 15.10 1.30 19.93
C THR A 262 16.33 2.16 19.64
N GLU A 263 16.24 3.07 18.67
CA GLU A 263 17.33 4.01 18.34
C GLU A 263 17.67 4.95 19.51
N ALA A 264 16.66 5.45 20.23
CA ALA A 264 16.87 6.27 21.43
C ALA A 264 17.55 5.47 22.56
N TRP A 265 17.17 4.21 22.74
CA TRP A 265 17.79 3.32 23.71
C TRP A 265 19.25 2.98 23.35
N GLU A 266 19.54 2.68 22.08
CA GLU A 266 20.91 2.48 21.59
C GLU A 266 21.78 3.72 21.83
N THR A 267 21.21 4.92 21.71
CA THR A 267 21.90 6.18 22.02
C THR A 267 22.24 6.27 23.52
N VAL A 268 21.29 5.95 24.41
CA VAL A 268 21.54 5.89 25.87
C VAL A 268 22.65 4.90 26.19
N GLN A 269 22.57 3.70 25.60
CA GLN A 269 23.56 2.64 25.81
C GLN A 269 24.96 3.09 25.34
N PHE A 270 25.06 3.71 24.16
CA PHE A 270 26.32 4.20 23.61
C PHE A 270 26.94 5.34 24.46
N GLU A 271 26.13 6.27 24.97
CA GLU A 271 26.61 7.35 25.85
C GLU A 271 27.18 6.81 27.16
N MET A 272 26.56 5.77 27.73
CA MET A 272 27.02 5.08 28.93
C MET A 272 28.28 4.23 28.68
N ASP A 273 28.30 3.48 27.59
CA ASP A 273 29.38 2.54 27.28
C ASP A 273 30.71 3.24 26.97
N ASN A 274 30.69 4.43 26.36
CA ASN A 274 31.92 5.05 25.88
C ASN A 274 32.94 5.47 26.97
N LYS A 275 32.53 5.62 28.23
CA LYS A 275 33.43 6.03 29.32
C LYS A 275 33.54 5.02 30.45
N LEU A 276 32.44 4.36 30.83
CA LEU A 276 32.46 3.35 31.88
C LEU A 276 33.05 2.02 31.38
N THR A 277 32.80 1.64 30.12
CA THR A 277 33.18 0.33 29.59
C THR A 277 34.69 0.21 29.32
N LYS A 278 35.39 1.33 29.08
CA LYS A 278 36.87 1.34 29.02
C LYS A 278 37.51 0.96 30.36
N TYR A 279 36.95 1.43 31.48
CA TYR A 279 37.41 1.09 32.82
C TYR A 279 36.89 -0.27 33.30
N ALA A 280 35.66 -0.62 32.93
CA ALA A 280 35.06 -1.94 33.19
C ALA A 280 35.80 -3.08 32.49
N ASN A 281 36.45 -2.80 31.36
CA ASN A 281 37.23 -3.77 30.61
C ASN A 281 38.66 -3.95 31.13
N SER A 282 39.17 -3.02 31.94
CA SER A 282 40.46 -3.17 32.63
C SER A 282 40.38 -3.89 33.98
N GLN A 283 39.17 -4.10 34.51
CA GLN A 283 38.93 -4.69 35.83
C GLN A 283 38.28 -6.09 35.73
N ALA A 284 38.45 -6.90 36.78
CA ALA A 284 37.82 -8.22 36.87
C ALA A 284 36.28 -8.11 36.99
N TYR A 285 35.58 -9.15 36.53
CA TYR A 285 34.11 -9.21 36.50
C TYR A 285 33.51 -9.00 37.90
N GLY A 286 32.47 -8.17 38.03
CA GLY A 286 31.81 -7.85 39.31
C GLY A 286 32.54 -6.85 40.22
N MET A 287 33.75 -6.39 39.88
CA MET A 287 34.51 -5.46 40.75
C MET A 287 33.95 -4.03 40.75
N ILE A 288 33.12 -3.65 39.77
CA ILE A 288 32.64 -2.26 39.59
C ILE A 288 31.56 -1.91 40.62
N SER A 289 30.57 -2.79 40.80
CA SER A 289 29.55 -2.68 41.85
C SER A 289 30.19 -2.61 43.23
N ALA A 290 31.15 -3.51 43.50
CA ALA A 290 31.91 -3.56 44.74
C ALA A 290 32.68 -2.25 45.00
N HIS A 291 33.40 -1.71 44.01
CA HIS A 291 34.10 -0.43 44.14
C HIS A 291 33.15 0.75 44.39
N PHE A 292 31.99 0.78 43.73
CA PHE A 292 30.97 1.82 43.96
C PHE A 292 30.36 1.70 45.37
N MET A 293 30.07 0.49 45.85
CA MET A 293 29.57 0.26 47.21
C MET A 293 30.61 0.62 48.28
N GLU A 294 31.87 0.22 48.10
CA GLU A 294 32.96 0.58 49.01
C GLU A 294 33.14 2.09 49.10
N LEU A 295 33.11 2.78 47.96
CA LEU A 295 33.16 4.23 47.90
C LEU A 295 31.97 4.87 48.63
N HIS A 296 30.76 4.33 48.46
CA HIS A 296 29.56 4.86 49.10
C HIS A 296 29.58 4.66 50.63
N VAL A 297 29.94 3.47 51.10
CA VAL A 297 29.91 3.10 52.53
C VAL A 297 31.09 3.69 53.29
N PHE A 298 32.30 3.59 52.74
CA PHE A 298 33.52 3.97 53.46
C PHE A 298 34.06 5.34 53.07
N GLY A 299 33.65 5.88 51.91
CA GLY A 299 34.04 7.22 51.47
C GLY A 299 35.49 7.33 50.98
N PHE A 300 36.18 6.22 50.73
CA PHE A 300 37.49 6.18 50.09
C PHE A 300 37.43 5.41 48.78
N ALA A 301 38.17 5.87 47.76
CA ALA A 301 38.34 5.18 46.49
C ALA A 301 39.69 4.46 46.47
N THR A 302 39.78 3.33 45.77
CA THR A 302 41.08 2.75 45.39
C THR A 302 41.81 3.67 44.43
N LEU A 303 43.15 3.71 44.46
CA LEU A 303 43.98 4.56 43.59
C LEU A 303 43.60 4.47 42.09
N ASP A 304 43.37 3.26 41.58
CA ASP A 304 42.98 3.02 40.18
C ASP A 304 41.60 3.64 39.84
N PHE A 305 40.72 3.70 40.83
CA PHE A 305 39.37 4.24 40.68
C PHE A 305 39.35 5.77 40.85
N GLU A 306 40.21 6.30 41.72
CA GLU A 306 40.42 7.75 41.87
C GLU A 306 41.05 8.36 40.60
N GLU A 307 42.01 7.65 39.97
CA GLU A 307 42.57 8.05 38.67
C GLU A 307 41.52 8.01 37.56
N PHE A 308 40.62 7.02 37.55
CA PHE A 308 39.47 6.99 36.65
C PHE A 308 38.46 8.12 36.90
N LEU A 309 38.21 8.46 38.17
CA LEU A 309 37.31 9.52 38.61
C LEU A 309 37.88 10.94 38.39
N THR A 310 39.10 11.11 37.87
CA THR A 310 39.65 12.42 37.42
C THR A 310 38.94 13.02 36.19
N LEU A 311 37.70 12.60 35.91
CA LEU A 311 36.78 13.37 35.09
C LEU A 311 36.53 14.73 35.75
N THR A 312 36.89 15.80 35.05
CA THR A 312 36.51 17.16 35.47
C THR A 312 35.00 17.23 35.71
N GLU A 313 34.56 17.91 36.78
CA GLU A 313 33.16 18.09 37.15
C GLU A 313 32.29 18.54 35.94
N LYS A 314 32.82 19.46 35.13
CA LYS A 314 32.19 19.94 33.89
C LYS A 314 32.04 18.85 32.83
N GLY A 315 32.98 17.91 32.76
CA GLY A 315 32.96 16.77 31.86
C GLY A 315 31.89 15.74 32.25
N PHE A 316 31.73 15.44 33.54
CA PHE A 316 30.69 14.52 34.02
C PHE A 316 29.29 15.14 33.92
N LYS A 317 29.11 16.41 34.33
CA LYS A 317 27.82 17.12 34.18
C LYS A 317 27.32 17.16 32.74
N LYS A 318 28.21 17.28 31.75
CA LYS A 318 27.82 17.22 30.33
C LYS A 318 27.28 15.84 29.93
N ILE A 319 27.87 14.77 30.43
CA ILE A 319 27.41 13.40 30.14
C ILE A 319 26.09 13.14 30.85
N ALA A 320 26.00 13.48 32.13
CA ALA A 320 24.77 13.35 32.90
C ALA A 320 23.61 14.07 32.21
N ASN A 321 23.82 15.30 31.74
CA ASN A 321 22.81 16.04 30.98
C ASN A 321 22.46 15.37 29.64
N SER A 322 23.41 14.74 28.95
CA SER A 322 23.18 14.02 27.69
C SER A 322 22.29 12.78 27.93
N VAL A 323 22.66 11.99 28.93
CA VAL A 323 21.95 10.79 29.36
C VAL A 323 20.55 11.13 29.89
N ASP A 324 20.42 12.19 30.69
CA ASP A 324 19.13 12.64 31.22
C ASP A 324 18.21 13.12 30.10
N LEU A 325 18.76 13.77 29.06
CA LEU A 325 18.00 14.19 27.89
C LEU A 325 17.54 12.98 27.05
N SER A 326 18.43 12.02 26.79
CA SER A 326 18.10 10.81 26.02
C SER A 326 17.09 9.92 26.76
N LEU A 327 17.21 9.75 28.07
CA LEU A 327 16.21 9.05 28.90
C LEU A 327 14.88 9.80 28.97
N SER A 328 14.88 11.15 29.04
CA SER A 328 13.64 11.94 29.00
C SER A 328 12.94 11.83 27.65
N ASN A 329 13.69 11.75 26.55
CA ASN A 329 13.17 11.50 25.22
C ASN A 329 12.53 10.10 25.13
N LEU A 330 13.23 9.07 25.62
CA LEU A 330 12.73 7.69 25.71
C LEU A 330 11.43 7.62 26.52
N GLN A 331 11.40 8.24 27.70
CA GLN A 331 10.22 8.32 28.57
C GLN A 331 9.03 8.99 27.85
N SER A 332 9.28 10.09 27.12
CA SER A 332 8.24 10.78 26.35
C SER A 332 7.72 9.95 25.18
N LEU A 333 8.57 9.21 24.47
CA LEU A 333 8.17 8.30 23.38
C LEU A 333 7.21 7.22 23.89
N VAL A 334 7.55 6.57 25.01
CA VAL A 334 6.71 5.52 25.59
C VAL A 334 5.41 6.09 26.18
N PHE A 335 5.49 7.15 27.00
CA PHE A 335 4.34 7.68 27.72
C PHE A 335 3.32 8.41 26.81
N LYS A 336 3.79 9.20 25.83
CA LYS A 336 2.89 10.00 24.99
C LYS A 336 2.52 9.26 23.71
N GLN A 337 3.51 8.76 22.96
CA GLN A 337 3.29 8.22 21.62
C GLN A 337 2.80 6.79 21.68
N LEU A 338 3.55 5.89 22.31
CA LEU A 338 3.25 4.46 22.32
C LEU A 338 1.96 4.16 23.11
N ASN A 339 1.83 4.72 24.31
CA ASN A 339 0.60 4.59 25.11
C ASN A 339 -0.60 5.23 24.40
N GLY A 340 -0.41 6.39 23.74
CA GLY A 340 -1.42 7.00 22.89
C GLY A 340 -1.91 6.05 21.81
N ALA A 341 -0.98 5.44 21.06
CA ALA A 341 -1.29 4.49 19.99
C ALA A 341 -1.97 3.21 20.51
N ALA A 342 -1.52 2.66 21.64
CA ALA A 342 -2.14 1.51 22.29
C ALA A 342 -3.61 1.79 22.67
N VAL A 343 -3.91 2.99 23.18
CA VAL A 343 -5.29 3.42 23.48
C VAL A 343 -6.15 3.55 22.22
N HIS A 344 -5.60 4.05 21.10
CA HIS A 344 -6.31 4.09 19.82
C HIS A 344 -6.66 2.69 19.34
N MET A 345 -5.68 1.78 19.37
CA MET A 345 -5.87 0.40 18.96
C MET A 345 -6.96 -0.29 19.79
N PHE A 346 -6.93 -0.10 21.11
CA PHE A 346 -7.96 -0.60 22.01
C PHE A 346 -9.36 -0.05 21.68
N TYR A 347 -9.46 1.25 21.39
CA TYR A 347 -10.73 1.89 21.02
C TYR A 347 -11.30 1.35 19.70
N PHE A 348 -10.47 1.24 18.66
CA PHE A 348 -10.90 0.74 17.36
C PHE A 348 -11.33 -0.73 17.45
N MET A 349 -10.57 -1.58 18.15
CA MET A 349 -10.95 -2.97 18.35
C MET A 349 -12.21 -3.15 19.21
N ASN A 350 -12.40 -2.33 20.24
CA ASN A 350 -13.65 -2.36 21.01
C ASN A 350 -14.87 -1.96 20.14
N THR A 351 -14.68 -1.05 19.19
CA THR A 351 -15.73 -0.66 18.24
C THR A 351 -16.06 -1.81 17.28
N ILE A 352 -15.04 -2.51 16.74
CA ILE A 352 -15.21 -3.69 15.89
C ILE A 352 -15.89 -4.84 16.65
N LEU A 353 -15.55 -5.05 17.93
CA LEU A 353 -16.27 -6.00 18.78
C LEU A 353 -17.74 -5.61 18.94
N GLY A 354 -18.03 -4.31 19.05
CA GLY A 354 -19.38 -3.76 19.01
C GLY A 354 -20.14 -4.12 17.74
N PHE A 355 -19.50 -3.98 16.57
CA PHE A 355 -20.08 -4.37 15.28
C PHE A 355 -20.38 -5.88 15.23
N GLY A 356 -19.45 -6.71 15.70
CA GLY A 356 -19.66 -8.17 15.76
C GLY A 356 -20.90 -8.57 16.59
N ARG A 357 -21.27 -7.80 17.61
CA ARG A 357 -22.50 -8.06 18.40
C ARG A 357 -23.78 -7.73 17.65
N ILE A 358 -23.72 -6.92 16.59
CA ILE A 358 -24.87 -6.57 15.74
C ILE A 358 -24.95 -7.60 14.61
N ALA A 359 -25.39 -8.82 14.97
CA ALA A 359 -25.41 -9.96 14.04
C ALA A 359 -26.16 -9.66 12.73
N HIS A 360 -27.26 -8.91 12.78
CA HIS A 360 -28.08 -8.64 11.59
C HIS A 360 -27.31 -8.05 10.39
N TYR A 361 -26.28 -7.24 10.63
CA TYR A 361 -25.50 -6.59 9.56
C TYR A 361 -24.07 -7.15 9.41
N PHE A 362 -23.45 -7.63 10.50
CA PHE A 362 -22.04 -8.02 10.53
C PHE A 362 -21.79 -9.52 10.67
N GLU A 363 -22.82 -10.37 10.68
CA GLU A 363 -22.68 -11.82 10.83
C GLU A 363 -21.76 -12.44 9.77
N SER A 364 -21.83 -11.98 8.51
CA SER A 364 -20.95 -12.42 7.43
C SER A 364 -19.53 -11.84 7.51
N LEU A 365 -19.33 -10.76 8.27
CA LEU A 365 -18.07 -10.01 8.29
C LEU A 365 -17.20 -10.31 9.51
N ILE A 366 -17.77 -10.46 10.70
CA ILE A 366 -16.99 -10.52 11.96
C ILE A 366 -17.37 -11.75 12.78
N VAL A 367 -16.39 -12.41 13.40
CA VAL A 367 -16.64 -13.38 14.48
C VAL A 367 -16.49 -12.65 15.82
N PRO A 368 -17.53 -12.58 16.66
CA PRO A 368 -17.46 -11.86 17.94
C PRO A 368 -16.40 -12.43 18.89
N GLU A 369 -16.13 -13.73 18.82
CA GLU A 369 -15.13 -14.40 19.66
C GLU A 369 -13.70 -13.98 19.28
N VAL A 370 -13.35 -14.06 17.99
CA VAL A 370 -12.05 -13.62 17.47
C VAL A 370 -11.82 -12.13 17.73
N ALA A 371 -12.86 -11.29 17.54
CA ALA A 371 -12.78 -9.87 17.86
C ALA A 371 -12.56 -9.60 19.36
N ASN A 372 -13.09 -10.46 20.23
CA ASN A 372 -12.85 -10.36 21.68
C ASN A 372 -11.41 -10.74 22.03
N ASP A 373 -10.87 -11.80 21.44
CA ASP A 373 -9.49 -12.23 21.66
C ASP A 373 -8.49 -11.15 21.18
N ALA A 374 -8.75 -10.53 20.03
CA ALA A 374 -7.99 -9.38 19.55
C ALA A 374 -8.07 -8.18 20.51
N MET A 375 -9.27 -7.87 21.06
CA MET A 375 -9.43 -6.82 22.08
C MET A 375 -8.63 -7.14 23.36
N ARG A 376 -8.60 -8.40 23.79
CA ARG A 376 -7.79 -8.85 24.94
C ARG A 376 -6.30 -8.72 24.65
N ALA A 377 -5.84 -9.03 23.44
CA ALA A 377 -4.46 -8.84 23.03
C ALA A 377 -4.07 -7.34 23.05
N CYS A 378 -4.93 -6.44 22.57
CA CYS A 378 -4.72 -4.99 22.70
C CYS A 378 -4.61 -4.53 24.16
N GLY A 379 -5.44 -5.09 25.04
CA GLY A 379 -5.37 -4.82 26.48
C GLY A 379 -4.06 -5.31 27.09
N THR A 380 -3.60 -6.50 26.70
CA THR A 380 -2.35 -7.11 27.20
C THR A 380 -1.15 -6.27 26.77
N PHE A 381 -1.13 -5.84 25.51
CA PHE A 381 -0.13 -4.91 25.00
C PHE A 381 -0.13 -3.58 25.76
N LEU A 382 -1.30 -2.98 26.01
CA LEU A 382 -1.40 -1.73 26.80
C LEU A 382 -0.85 -1.89 28.22
N MET A 383 -1.09 -3.03 28.87
CA MET A 383 -0.51 -3.32 30.18
C MET A 383 1.01 -3.43 30.10
N LYS A 384 1.54 -4.08 29.06
CA LYS A 384 2.99 -4.20 28.83
C LYS A 384 3.67 -2.86 28.54
N VAL A 385 3.00 -1.95 27.82
CA VAL A 385 3.47 -0.57 27.62
C VAL A 385 3.59 0.16 28.97
N ARG A 386 2.63 -0.04 29.88
CA ARG A 386 2.68 0.57 31.23
C ARG A 386 3.73 -0.05 32.13
N GLU A 387 3.99 -1.34 31.99
CA GLU A 387 5.10 -2.04 32.65
C GLU A 387 6.45 -1.46 32.19
N MET A 388 6.67 -1.36 30.88
CA MET A 388 7.86 -0.73 30.33
C MET A 388 8.01 0.73 30.79
N GLN A 389 6.91 1.49 30.83
CA GLN A 389 6.93 2.86 31.34
C GLN A 389 7.42 2.90 32.80
N ARG A 390 6.91 2.02 33.68
CA ARG A 390 7.36 1.96 35.08
C ARG A 390 8.84 1.61 35.19
N GLN A 391 9.34 0.70 34.36
CA GLN A 391 10.76 0.37 34.31
C GLN A 391 11.63 1.54 33.86
N ILE A 392 11.20 2.28 32.83
CA ILE A 392 11.89 3.50 32.39
C ILE A 392 11.86 4.57 33.48
N ASP A 393 10.71 4.80 34.12
CA ASP A 393 10.57 5.79 35.19
C ASP A 393 11.49 5.45 36.38
N SER A 394 11.58 4.16 36.74
CA SER A 394 12.51 3.65 37.75
C SER A 394 13.96 3.93 37.36
N LEU A 395 14.34 3.62 36.11
CA LEU A 395 15.68 3.87 35.59
C LEU A 395 16.01 5.38 35.57
N VAL A 396 15.10 6.24 35.12
CA VAL A 396 15.28 7.70 35.11
C VAL A 396 15.54 8.22 36.53
N ASN A 397 14.79 7.73 37.51
CA ASN A 397 14.95 8.14 38.90
C ASN A 397 16.28 7.62 39.47
N ALA A 398 16.61 6.34 39.24
CA ALA A 398 17.87 5.75 39.69
C ALA A 398 19.09 6.44 39.06
N MET A 399 19.02 6.80 37.78
CA MET A 399 20.08 7.52 37.08
C MET A 399 20.28 8.94 37.60
N LYS A 400 19.20 9.68 37.90
CA LYS A 400 19.30 11.02 38.51
C LYS A 400 19.94 10.95 39.91
N LEU A 401 19.58 9.94 40.69
CA LEU A 401 20.19 9.66 42.00
C LEU A 401 21.68 9.34 41.84
N PHE A 402 22.03 8.46 40.91
CA PHE A 402 23.42 8.12 40.59
C PHE A 402 24.23 9.33 40.11
N HIS A 403 23.69 10.16 39.22
CA HIS A 403 24.34 11.38 38.73
C HIS A 403 24.61 12.36 39.87
N SER A 404 23.62 12.56 40.75
CA SER A 404 23.76 13.44 41.92
C SER A 404 24.84 12.92 42.87
N TRP A 405 24.84 11.60 43.12
CA TRP A 405 25.81 10.94 44.00
C TRP A 405 27.23 10.99 43.44
N MET A 406 27.39 10.78 42.13
CA MET A 406 28.68 10.89 41.46
C MET A 406 29.24 12.31 41.52
N VAL A 407 28.42 13.34 41.28
CA VAL A 407 28.85 14.74 41.41
C VAL A 407 29.26 15.05 42.85
N PHE A 408 28.47 14.62 43.85
CA PHE A 408 28.81 14.77 45.26
C PHE A 408 30.17 14.13 45.58
N THR A 409 30.40 12.91 45.07
CA THR A 409 31.64 12.18 45.33
C THR A 409 32.86 12.82 44.65
N ILE A 410 32.71 13.30 43.41
CA ILE A 410 33.77 14.04 42.71
C ILE A 410 34.13 15.33 43.48
N LEU A 411 33.15 16.08 43.98
CA LEU A 411 33.39 17.29 44.79
C LEU A 411 34.11 16.96 46.11
N ARG A 412 33.71 15.86 46.77
CA ARG A 412 34.32 15.39 48.01
C ARG A 412 35.78 14.95 47.81
N LEU A 413 36.06 14.17 46.77
CA LEU A 413 37.42 13.70 46.43
C LEU A 413 38.32 14.85 45.95
N SER A 414 37.76 15.87 45.30
CA SER A 414 38.51 17.06 44.87
C SER A 414 38.67 18.14 45.96
N HIS A 415 38.22 17.87 47.20
CA HIS A 415 38.26 18.79 48.34
C HIS A 415 37.62 20.17 48.08
N GLN A 416 36.54 20.20 47.28
CA GLN A 416 35.76 21.41 47.03
C GLN A 416 34.62 21.55 48.05
N GLU A 417 34.10 22.78 48.24
CA GLU A 417 32.93 23.01 49.09
C GLU A 417 31.70 22.28 48.52
N ILE A 418 31.03 21.51 49.37
CA ILE A 418 29.84 20.74 49.02
C ILE A 418 28.60 21.61 49.32
N PRO A 419 27.69 21.83 48.37
CA PRO A 419 26.44 22.53 48.63
C PRO A 419 25.55 21.77 49.64
N ASP A 420 24.94 22.50 50.58
CA ASP A 420 24.04 21.92 51.61
C ASP A 420 22.84 21.16 51.00
N ASP A 421 22.45 21.49 49.76
CA ASP A 421 21.35 20.87 49.02
C ASP A 421 21.69 19.49 48.42
N MET A 422 22.94 19.02 48.51
CA MET A 422 23.40 17.73 47.94
C MET A 422 23.51 16.59 48.97
N VAL A 423 22.95 16.75 50.17
CA VAL A 423 22.98 15.71 51.21
C VAL A 423 21.84 14.70 50.99
N PHE A 424 22.19 13.42 50.82
CA PHE A 424 21.24 12.32 50.60
C PHE A 424 20.51 11.89 51.88
N THR A 425 19.23 11.60 51.76
CA THR A 425 18.38 11.01 52.80
C THR A 425 18.64 9.50 52.97
N GLU A 426 18.16 8.90 54.09
CA GLU A 426 18.28 7.45 54.32
C GLU A 426 17.60 6.62 53.22
N GLU A 427 16.46 7.07 52.71
CA GLU A 427 15.73 6.40 51.62
C GLU A 427 16.48 6.45 50.28
N GLU A 428 17.12 7.58 49.98
CA GLU A 428 17.91 7.75 48.74
C GLU A 428 19.18 6.91 48.76
N ASN A 429 19.83 6.80 49.92
CA ASN A 429 20.97 5.91 50.11
C ASN A 429 20.58 4.44 49.95
N ALA A 430 19.42 4.02 50.47
CA ALA A 430 18.91 2.66 50.27
C ALA A 430 18.66 2.35 48.78
N ARG A 431 18.04 3.26 48.03
CA ARG A 431 17.82 3.12 46.58
C ARG A 431 19.12 3.11 45.76
N LEU A 432 20.14 3.88 46.18
CA LEU A 432 21.47 3.85 45.57
C LEU A 432 22.14 2.49 45.75
N ILE A 433 22.06 1.92 46.95
CA ILE A 433 22.60 0.58 47.25
C ILE A 433 21.87 -0.48 46.42
N GLU A 434 20.55 -0.41 46.34
CA GLU A 434 19.74 -1.29 45.49
C GLU A 434 20.13 -1.17 44.01
N PHE A 435 20.35 0.06 43.52
CA PHE A 435 20.82 0.30 42.16
C PHE A 435 22.23 -0.29 41.91
N PHE A 436 23.16 -0.13 42.85
CA PHE A 436 24.51 -0.73 42.72
C PHE A 436 24.48 -2.25 42.74
N HIS A 437 23.60 -2.84 43.54
CA HIS A 437 23.36 -4.29 43.53
C HIS A 437 22.75 -4.73 42.20
N CYS A 438 21.79 -3.99 41.67
CA CYS A 438 21.19 -4.27 40.36
C CYS A 438 22.20 -4.15 39.23
N MET A 439 23.24 -3.33 39.34
CA MET A 439 24.30 -3.20 38.32
C MET A 439 25.15 -4.46 38.12
N GLU A 440 25.08 -5.44 39.02
CA GLU A 440 25.65 -6.77 38.79
C GLU A 440 24.79 -7.57 37.81
N PRO A 441 25.37 -8.12 36.73
CA PRO A 441 24.68 -9.12 35.92
C PRO A 441 24.55 -10.42 36.73
N ASP A 442 23.40 -11.09 36.64
CA ASP A 442 23.19 -12.38 37.31
C ASP A 442 24.23 -13.41 36.84
N SER A 443 24.93 -14.01 37.81
CA SER A 443 25.99 -15.03 37.63
C SER A 443 25.60 -16.31 36.88
N SER A 444 24.41 -16.39 36.29
CA SER A 444 23.89 -17.57 35.57
C SER A 444 24.49 -17.79 34.18
N ASP A 445 25.27 -16.83 33.67
CA ASP A 445 25.96 -16.91 32.36
C ASP A 445 27.37 -17.54 32.43
N GLN A 446 27.75 -18.13 33.57
CA GLN A 446 28.99 -18.89 33.72
C GLN A 446 28.76 -20.37 33.44
N GLU A 447 29.16 -20.83 32.24
CA GLU A 447 30.03 -22.01 32.03
C GLU A 447 30.13 -22.37 30.54
N THR A 448 30.98 -21.67 29.79
CA THR A 448 31.80 -22.35 28.78
C THR A 448 33.17 -21.67 28.73
N PRO A 449 34.27 -22.37 29.07
CA PRO A 449 35.60 -21.87 28.78
C PRO A 449 35.75 -21.74 27.26
N PRO A 450 36.51 -20.76 26.73
CA PRO A 450 36.82 -20.74 25.31
C PRO A 450 37.69 -21.95 25.01
N ALA A 451 37.12 -22.93 24.30
CA ALA A 451 37.91 -23.93 23.62
C ALA A 451 38.76 -23.21 22.56
N ASN A 452 40.07 -23.42 22.63
CA ASN A 452 40.98 -23.09 21.54
C ASN A 452 40.44 -23.67 20.24
N ASP A 453 40.09 -22.84 19.27
CA ASP A 453 40.06 -23.25 17.87
C ASP A 453 40.40 -22.08 16.93
N GLY A 454 41.43 -22.35 16.12
CA GLY A 454 41.60 -22.00 14.71
C GLY A 454 41.16 -20.64 14.18
N GLU A 455 42.15 -19.95 13.62
CA GLU A 455 42.01 -18.85 12.66
C GLU A 455 40.91 -19.08 11.60
N ASN A 456 40.25 -17.97 11.24
CA ASN A 456 39.33 -17.75 10.11
C ASN A 456 37.83 -17.95 10.38
N GLY A 457 37.21 -16.86 10.86
CA GLY A 457 35.77 -16.64 10.79
C GLY A 457 35.44 -15.34 11.52
N SER A 458 34.93 -14.34 10.80
CA SER A 458 34.49 -13.06 11.33
C SER A 458 33.24 -13.23 12.20
N THR A 459 33.42 -13.72 13.42
CA THR A 459 32.39 -13.69 14.46
C THR A 459 32.41 -12.32 15.12
N ILE A 460 31.31 -11.59 14.95
CA ILE A 460 30.97 -10.37 15.66
C ILE A 460 31.20 -10.65 17.16
N LYS A 461 32.20 -10.00 17.76
CA LYS A 461 32.36 -9.97 19.22
C LYS A 461 31.14 -9.25 19.76
N VAL A 462 30.19 -10.00 20.32
CA VAL A 462 29.12 -9.44 21.16
C VAL A 462 29.83 -8.81 22.36
N THR A 463 30.00 -7.49 22.32
CA THR A 463 30.42 -6.70 23.47
C THR A 463 29.29 -6.77 24.49
N ARG A 464 29.33 -7.80 25.35
CA ARG A 464 28.41 -7.95 26.48
C ARG A 464 28.44 -6.66 27.29
N SER A 465 27.29 -5.98 27.39
CA SER A 465 27.12 -4.77 28.19
C SER A 465 27.36 -5.16 29.65
N LYS A 466 28.36 -4.55 30.29
CA LYS A 466 28.76 -4.87 31.67
C LYS A 466 27.98 -4.08 32.73
N PHE A 467 26.97 -3.33 32.31
CA PHE A 467 26.05 -2.59 33.16
C PHE A 467 24.66 -3.18 32.97
N ASN A 468 23.98 -3.53 34.06
CA ASN A 468 22.62 -4.09 34.03
C ASN A 468 21.55 -3.02 33.69
N LEU A 469 21.76 -2.33 32.58
CA LEU A 469 20.78 -1.50 31.88
C LEU A 469 19.84 -2.37 31.02
N GLU A 470 20.12 -3.67 30.93
CA GLU A 470 19.36 -4.64 30.14
C GLU A 470 17.90 -4.79 30.58
N ARG A 471 17.52 -4.32 31.78
CA ARG A 471 16.12 -4.31 32.25
C ARG A 471 15.16 -3.59 31.32
N VAL A 472 15.60 -2.51 30.64
CA VAL A 472 14.80 -1.83 29.61
C VAL A 472 15.03 -2.44 28.23
N GLY A 473 16.29 -2.81 27.93
CA GLY A 473 16.68 -3.43 26.66
C GLY A 473 15.95 -4.73 26.33
N GLN A 474 15.72 -5.60 27.32
CA GLN A 474 15.03 -6.88 27.15
C GLN A 474 13.59 -6.75 26.61
N TYR A 475 12.92 -5.61 26.82
CA TYR A 475 11.58 -5.38 26.25
C TYR A 475 11.63 -5.10 24.74
N LEU A 476 12.78 -4.61 24.25
CA LEU A 476 13.01 -4.22 22.85
C LEU A 476 13.62 -5.36 22.01
N GLU A 477 13.79 -6.54 22.58
CA GLU A 477 14.22 -7.73 21.85
C GLU A 477 13.06 -8.71 21.66
N ASN A 478 13.09 -9.50 20.59
CA ASN A 478 12.11 -10.56 20.36
C ASN A 478 12.48 -11.84 21.13
N VAL A 479 12.74 -11.71 22.44
CA VAL A 479 13.15 -12.80 23.34
C VAL A 479 12.34 -12.70 24.64
N ASN A 480 12.18 -13.81 25.34
CA ASN A 480 11.54 -13.78 26.67
C ASN A 480 12.38 -12.95 27.64
N LEU A 481 11.70 -12.27 28.57
CA LEU A 481 12.35 -11.45 29.60
C LEU A 481 13.21 -12.34 30.50
N THR A 482 14.47 -11.95 30.68
CA THR A 482 15.41 -12.61 31.60
C THR A 482 15.20 -12.13 33.03
N GLN A 483 14.82 -10.86 33.20
CA GLN A 483 14.52 -10.24 34.48
C GLN A 483 13.10 -9.63 34.44
N PRO A 484 12.04 -10.43 34.67
CA PRO A 484 10.69 -9.89 34.77
C PRO A 484 10.58 -8.90 35.93
N GLU A 485 9.58 -8.01 35.89
CA GLU A 485 9.26 -7.14 37.03
C GLU A 485 9.09 -7.99 38.29
N GLU A 486 9.98 -7.82 39.27
CA GLU A 486 9.76 -8.32 40.63
C GLU A 486 8.53 -7.60 41.17
N THR A 487 7.37 -8.23 41.01
CA THR A 487 6.14 -7.71 41.54
C THR A 487 6.26 -7.87 43.05
N GLU A 488 6.65 -6.80 43.75
CA GLU A 488 6.71 -6.74 45.21
C GLU A 488 5.39 -7.24 45.79
N CYS A 489 5.40 -8.51 46.23
CA CYS A 489 4.21 -9.26 46.60
C CYS A 489 3.20 -9.44 45.44
N SER A 490 2.67 -10.65 45.31
CA SER A 490 1.40 -10.90 44.61
C SER A 490 0.42 -9.77 44.94
N THR A 491 0.07 -8.94 43.96
CA THR A 491 -0.91 -7.89 44.21
C THR A 491 -2.17 -8.56 44.72
N LEU A 492 -2.93 -7.92 45.61
CA LEU A 492 -4.21 -8.46 46.11
C LEU A 492 -5.10 -8.96 44.95
N TRP A 493 -4.97 -8.34 43.78
CA TRP A 493 -5.63 -8.73 42.55
C TRP A 493 -5.18 -10.10 41.99
N ASP A 494 -3.89 -10.40 42.00
CA ASP A 494 -3.36 -11.70 41.56
C ASP A 494 -3.81 -12.83 42.49
N GLN A 495 -3.84 -12.58 43.80
CA GLN A 495 -4.39 -13.51 44.77
C GLN A 495 -5.89 -13.76 44.52
N ILE A 496 -6.67 -12.70 44.29
CA ILE A 496 -8.09 -12.80 43.94
C ILE A 496 -8.30 -13.60 42.63
N LEU A 497 -7.43 -13.42 41.63
CA LEU A 497 -7.50 -14.16 40.37
C LEU A 497 -7.13 -15.64 40.53
N GLN A 498 -6.18 -15.96 41.40
CA GLN A 498 -5.80 -17.34 41.74
C GLN A 498 -6.92 -18.05 42.52
N GLU A 499 -7.61 -17.35 43.42
CA GLU A 499 -8.70 -17.90 44.22
C GLU A 499 -10.02 -18.07 43.43
N ASN A 500 -10.25 -17.29 42.38
CA ASN A 500 -11.52 -17.27 41.65
C ASN A 500 -11.38 -17.77 40.19
N GLU A 501 -11.65 -19.06 39.97
CA GLU A 501 -11.62 -19.67 38.63
C GLU A 501 -12.56 -18.98 37.61
N CYS A 502 -13.74 -18.52 38.05
CA CYS A 502 -14.69 -17.82 37.19
C CYS A 502 -14.16 -16.48 36.67
N LEU A 503 -13.40 -15.75 37.49
CA LEU A 503 -12.78 -14.48 37.08
C LEU A 503 -11.61 -14.72 36.15
N ARG A 504 -10.79 -15.74 36.44
CA ARG A 504 -9.65 -16.13 35.60
C ARG A 504 -10.08 -16.55 34.19
N ASN A 505 -11.20 -17.26 34.07
CA ASN A 505 -11.75 -17.72 32.80
C ASN A 505 -12.68 -16.68 32.12
N SER A 506 -12.87 -15.52 32.73
CA SER A 506 -13.74 -14.48 32.16
C SER A 506 -13.11 -13.86 30.91
N ARG A 507 -13.88 -13.80 29.82
CA ARG A 507 -13.49 -13.13 28.57
C ARG A 507 -13.35 -11.60 28.71
N LEU A 508 -13.73 -11.04 29.85
CA LEU A 508 -13.58 -9.61 30.14
C LEU A 508 -12.25 -9.27 30.80
N VAL A 509 -11.56 -10.27 31.37
CA VAL A 509 -10.28 -10.06 32.06
C VAL A 509 -9.14 -10.19 31.05
N VAL A 510 -8.28 -9.19 31.03
CA VAL A 510 -7.06 -9.17 30.22
C VAL A 510 -6.01 -10.04 30.93
N PRO A 511 -5.46 -11.07 30.29
CA PRO A 511 -4.39 -11.86 30.89
C PRO A 511 -3.11 -11.02 31.00
N GLN A 512 -2.31 -11.27 32.04
CA GLN A 512 -0.99 -10.64 32.19
C GLN A 512 0.07 -11.63 31.74
N ASP A 513 0.77 -11.30 30.66
CA ASP A 513 1.93 -12.06 30.18
C ASP A 513 3.20 -11.48 30.81
N ILE A 514 3.69 -12.15 31.85
CA ILE A 514 4.85 -11.70 32.65
C ILE A 514 6.14 -11.87 31.83
N ASP A 515 6.34 -13.02 31.22
CA ASP A 515 7.64 -13.42 30.64
C ASP A 515 7.91 -12.89 29.22
N SER A 516 6.90 -12.32 28.56
CA SER A 516 7.03 -11.91 27.16
C SER A 516 7.61 -10.50 27.02
N SER A 517 8.37 -10.21 25.95
CA SER A 517 8.79 -8.84 25.64
C SER A 517 7.68 -7.98 25.04
N LEU A 518 7.93 -6.68 24.91
CA LEU A 518 7.01 -5.75 24.26
C LEU A 518 6.84 -6.08 22.76
N ILE A 519 7.92 -6.50 22.10
CA ILE A 519 7.91 -6.89 20.69
C ILE A 519 7.05 -8.15 20.48
N GLN A 520 7.21 -9.16 21.34
CA GLN A 520 6.38 -10.36 21.29
C GLN A 520 4.89 -10.04 21.51
N GLN A 521 4.57 -9.16 22.46
CA GLN A 521 3.19 -8.73 22.70
C GLN A 521 2.60 -7.94 21.53
N ARG A 522 3.41 -7.08 20.89
CA ARG A 522 3.02 -6.42 19.64
C ARG A 522 2.70 -7.43 18.56
N GLU A 523 3.54 -8.43 18.33
CA GLU A 523 3.32 -9.46 17.30
C GLU A 523 2.07 -10.29 17.58
N LYS A 524 1.86 -10.74 18.82
CA LYS A 524 0.62 -11.41 19.24
C LYS A 524 -0.61 -10.54 18.98
N MET A 525 -0.55 -9.26 19.33
CA MET A 525 -1.64 -8.31 19.08
C MET A 525 -1.89 -8.13 17.58
N PHE A 526 -0.85 -7.95 16.76
CA PHE A 526 -1.01 -7.77 15.32
C PHE A 526 -1.63 -9.00 14.66
N ASN A 527 -1.13 -10.19 14.97
CA ASN A 527 -1.67 -11.45 14.46
C ASN A 527 -3.13 -11.63 14.87
N ALA A 528 -3.47 -11.40 16.14
CA ALA A 528 -4.86 -11.49 16.61
C ALA A 528 -5.79 -10.50 15.90
N ILE A 529 -5.30 -9.29 15.58
CA ILE A 529 -6.07 -8.30 14.80
C ILE A 529 -6.23 -8.75 13.34
N ASP A 530 -5.20 -9.31 12.71
CA ASP A 530 -5.26 -9.76 11.32
C ASP A 530 -6.26 -10.91 11.15
N GLU A 531 -6.35 -11.81 12.14
CA GLU A 531 -7.37 -12.87 12.19
C GLU A 531 -8.82 -12.35 12.16
N VAL A 532 -9.09 -11.16 12.72
CA VAL A 532 -10.44 -10.56 12.67
C VAL A 532 -10.85 -10.23 11.23
N PHE A 533 -9.89 -9.87 10.38
CA PHE A 533 -10.12 -9.47 9.01
C PHE A 533 -10.04 -10.63 7.99
N HIS A 534 -9.82 -11.87 8.44
CA HIS A 534 -9.89 -13.05 7.57
C HIS A 534 -11.32 -13.46 7.22
N LYS A 535 -12.28 -13.34 8.16
CA LYS A 535 -13.68 -13.75 7.92
C LYS A 535 -14.38 -13.03 6.77
N PRO A 536 -14.24 -11.69 6.58
CA PRO A 536 -14.79 -11.02 5.40
C PRO A 536 -14.30 -11.67 4.10
N THR A 537 -12.99 -11.96 4.03
CA THR A 537 -12.40 -12.64 2.88
C THR A 537 -13.02 -14.01 2.72
N GLU A 538 -13.09 -14.84 3.76
CA GLU A 538 -13.66 -16.19 3.66
C GLU A 538 -15.14 -16.20 3.21
N SER A 539 -15.99 -15.41 3.86
CA SER A 539 -17.44 -15.46 3.61
C SER A 539 -17.82 -14.88 2.25
N ILE A 540 -17.18 -13.77 1.85
CA ILE A 540 -17.46 -13.12 0.57
C ILE A 540 -16.85 -13.95 -0.56
N SER A 541 -15.64 -14.50 -0.38
CA SER A 541 -15.02 -15.40 -1.37
C SER A 541 -15.87 -16.64 -1.61
N GLY A 542 -16.34 -17.30 -0.54
CA GLY A 542 -17.21 -18.47 -0.63
C GLY A 542 -18.60 -18.17 -1.19
N SER A 543 -19.02 -16.91 -1.22
CA SER A 543 -20.31 -16.47 -1.74
C SER A 543 -20.32 -16.21 -3.25
N PHE A 544 -19.15 -16.14 -3.91
CA PHE A 544 -19.08 -16.00 -5.36
C PHE A 544 -19.54 -17.29 -6.04
N LYS A 545 -20.64 -17.19 -6.80
CA LYS A 545 -21.16 -18.32 -7.59
C LYS A 545 -21.04 -18.04 -9.07
N LEU A 546 -20.48 -18.98 -9.81
CA LEU A 546 -20.47 -18.92 -11.27
C LEU A 546 -21.91 -19.07 -11.78
N SER A 547 -22.42 -18.03 -12.43
CA SER A 547 -23.81 -17.97 -12.91
C SER A 547 -23.92 -18.22 -14.41
N SER A 548 -22.96 -17.69 -15.18
CA SER A 548 -22.92 -17.83 -16.64
C SER A 548 -21.48 -17.94 -17.14
N CYS A 549 -21.28 -18.77 -18.16
CA CYS A 549 -20.06 -18.84 -18.95
C CYS A 549 -20.40 -18.42 -20.39
N VAL A 550 -19.76 -17.37 -20.90
CA VAL A 550 -19.96 -16.85 -22.26
C VAL A 550 -18.72 -17.18 -23.09
N ILE A 551 -18.86 -18.07 -24.07
CA ILE A 551 -17.79 -18.40 -25.02
C ILE A 551 -17.87 -17.41 -26.17
N ILE A 552 -16.82 -16.58 -26.30
CA ILE A 552 -16.72 -15.55 -27.33
C ILE A 552 -16.24 -16.17 -28.65
N GLY A 553 -15.20 -17.00 -28.59
CA GLY A 553 -14.57 -17.58 -29.76
C GLY A 553 -13.38 -18.46 -29.47
N ASP A 554 -12.87 -19.09 -30.51
CA ASP A 554 -11.64 -19.87 -30.47
C ASP A 554 -10.45 -18.99 -30.87
N LEU A 555 -9.38 -19.05 -30.08
CA LEU A 555 -8.09 -18.40 -30.25
C LEU A 555 -7.11 -19.39 -30.91
N PRO A 556 -6.18 -18.91 -31.76
CA PRO A 556 -5.09 -19.74 -32.27
C PRO A 556 -4.20 -20.24 -31.13
N GLU A 557 -3.53 -21.38 -31.32
CA GLU A 557 -2.52 -21.92 -30.40
C GLU A 557 -1.50 -20.82 -30.00
N PHE A 558 -0.99 -20.86 -28.76
CA PHE A 558 -0.04 -19.87 -28.23
C PHE A 558 1.11 -19.62 -29.22
N ALA A 559 1.06 -18.51 -29.94
CA ALA A 559 2.22 -17.96 -30.63
C ALA A 559 3.09 -17.19 -29.61
N ASP A 560 4.38 -17.00 -29.91
CA ASP A 560 5.39 -16.38 -29.03
C ASP A 560 4.87 -15.20 -28.18
N GLU A 561 5.42 -15.06 -26.96
CA GLU A 561 5.03 -14.10 -25.90
C GLU A 561 4.93 -12.60 -26.31
N ASN A 562 5.29 -12.23 -27.54
CA ASN A 562 5.42 -10.86 -28.01
C ASN A 562 4.31 -10.35 -28.95
N ASP A 563 3.38 -11.20 -29.40
CA ASP A 563 2.30 -10.81 -30.34
C ASP A 563 0.92 -11.23 -29.80
N ASP A 564 0.59 -10.77 -28.59
CA ASP A 564 -0.76 -10.91 -28.03
C ASP A 564 -1.70 -9.89 -28.70
N PHE A 565 -2.66 -10.37 -29.47
CA PHE A 565 -3.64 -9.52 -30.15
C PHE A 565 -4.87 -9.24 -29.28
N VAL A 566 -4.98 -9.85 -28.09
CA VAL A 566 -6.15 -9.72 -27.22
C VAL A 566 -6.02 -8.47 -26.36
N HIS A 567 -6.53 -7.37 -26.89
CA HIS A 567 -6.78 -6.11 -26.20
C HIS A 567 -8.23 -6.05 -25.71
N CYS A 568 -8.41 -5.58 -24.48
CA CYS A 568 -9.72 -5.44 -23.86
C CYS A 568 -9.87 -4.15 -23.06
N THR A 569 -11.07 -3.59 -23.07
CA THR A 569 -11.42 -2.39 -22.32
C THR A 569 -12.83 -2.53 -21.76
N TYR A 570 -13.09 -1.85 -20.65
CA TYR A 570 -14.33 -1.98 -19.90
C TYR A 570 -14.84 -0.61 -19.48
N TYR A 571 -16.15 -0.42 -19.57
CA TYR A 571 -16.82 0.82 -19.20
C TYR A 571 -18.17 0.53 -18.54
N VAL A 572 -18.48 1.24 -17.47
CA VAL A 572 -19.77 1.13 -16.76
C VAL A 572 -20.65 2.30 -17.17
N ASN A 573 -21.80 2.04 -17.77
CA ASN A 573 -22.79 3.05 -18.12
C ASN A 573 -23.89 3.12 -17.05
N GLU A 574 -23.96 4.25 -16.34
CA GLU A 574 -24.95 4.54 -15.31
C GLU A 574 -26.00 5.55 -15.76
N SER A 575 -26.68 5.22 -16.85
CA SER A 575 -27.93 5.91 -17.14
C SER A 575 -28.91 5.73 -15.98
N SER A 576 -29.65 6.79 -15.66
CA SER A 576 -30.79 6.72 -14.74
C SER A 576 -31.93 5.86 -15.30
N ASP A 577 -31.94 5.63 -16.62
CA ASP A 577 -32.85 4.71 -17.28
C ASP A 577 -32.35 3.25 -17.10
N PRO A 578 -33.11 2.38 -16.43
CA PRO A 578 -32.75 0.97 -16.23
C PRO A 578 -32.54 0.20 -17.54
N ASP A 579 -33.13 0.67 -18.65
CA ASP A 579 -32.97 0.04 -19.97
C ASP A 579 -31.67 0.45 -20.67
N ALA A 580 -31.10 1.59 -20.28
CA ALA A 580 -29.83 2.10 -20.79
C ALA A 580 -28.65 1.77 -19.87
N LYS A 581 -28.90 1.42 -18.61
CA LYS A 581 -27.88 0.96 -17.67
C LYS A 581 -27.26 -0.36 -18.15
N CYS A 582 -25.95 -0.35 -18.38
CA CYS A 582 -25.22 -1.52 -18.86
C CYS A 582 -23.73 -1.45 -18.54
N ASP A 583 -23.15 -2.63 -18.31
CA ASP A 583 -21.70 -2.80 -18.26
C ASP A 583 -21.22 -3.20 -19.66
N MET A 584 -20.22 -2.52 -20.19
CA MET A 584 -19.72 -2.73 -21.55
C MET A 584 -18.29 -3.27 -21.52
N LEU A 585 -18.05 -4.37 -22.22
CA LEU A 585 -16.73 -4.98 -22.42
C LEU A 585 -16.46 -5.06 -23.92
N ALA A 586 -15.39 -4.45 -24.39
CA ALA A 586 -14.91 -4.64 -25.76
C ALA A 586 -13.62 -5.45 -25.76
N VAL A 587 -13.52 -6.44 -26.64
CA VAL A 587 -12.39 -7.37 -26.74
C VAL A 587 -12.09 -7.69 -28.20
N THR A 588 -10.80 -7.79 -28.53
CA THR A 588 -10.33 -8.31 -29.83
C THR A 588 -10.29 -9.83 -29.80
N VAL A 589 -10.86 -10.45 -30.82
CA VAL A 589 -10.90 -11.92 -30.98
C VAL A 589 -9.95 -12.39 -32.07
N SER A 590 -9.59 -11.49 -32.98
CA SER A 590 -8.50 -11.68 -33.93
C SER A 590 -7.89 -10.32 -34.27
N TRP A 591 -6.82 -10.32 -35.06
CA TRP A 591 -6.24 -9.11 -35.63
C TRP A 591 -7.24 -8.24 -36.39
N GLN A 592 -8.39 -8.76 -36.81
CA GLN A 592 -9.36 -8.03 -37.63
C GLN A 592 -10.78 -7.97 -37.04
N GLU A 593 -11.04 -8.66 -35.93
CA GLU A 593 -12.36 -8.75 -35.31
C GLU A 593 -12.36 -8.25 -33.86
N VAL A 594 -13.34 -7.41 -33.54
CA VAL A 594 -13.65 -6.92 -32.19
C VAL A 594 -15.07 -7.31 -31.84
N VAL A 595 -15.28 -7.69 -30.58
CA VAL A 595 -16.59 -8.00 -30.02
C VAL A 595 -16.86 -7.03 -28.88
N VAL A 596 -18.03 -6.39 -28.92
CA VAL A 596 -18.55 -5.54 -27.87
C VAL A 596 -19.72 -6.26 -27.19
N LEU A 597 -19.60 -6.46 -25.89
CA LEU A 597 -20.56 -7.11 -25.02
C LEU A 597 -21.16 -6.07 -24.08
N GLU A 598 -22.47 -5.85 -24.15
CA GLU A 598 -23.19 -5.00 -23.18
C GLU A 598 -24.04 -5.90 -22.28
N PHE A 599 -23.69 -5.98 -21.00
CA PHE A 599 -24.39 -6.73 -19.97
C PHE A 599 -25.39 -5.81 -19.27
N ASN A 600 -26.66 -6.17 -19.25
CA ASN A 600 -27.65 -5.50 -18.40
C ASN A 600 -27.87 -6.33 -17.13
N PRO A 601 -27.42 -5.85 -15.96
CA PRO A 601 -27.50 -6.59 -14.70
C PRO A 601 -28.94 -6.80 -14.23
N GLU A 602 -29.83 -5.83 -14.47
CA GLU A 602 -31.22 -5.89 -13.98
C GLU A 602 -32.08 -6.90 -14.76
N ARG A 603 -31.86 -7.00 -16.08
CA ARG A 603 -32.61 -7.91 -16.96
C ARG A 603 -31.91 -9.25 -17.20
N CYS A 604 -30.66 -9.41 -16.74
CA CYS A 604 -29.83 -10.58 -17.04
C CYS A 604 -29.75 -10.87 -18.55
N THR A 605 -29.62 -9.81 -19.35
CA THR A 605 -29.52 -9.90 -20.81
C THR A 605 -28.14 -9.46 -21.27
N LEU A 606 -27.63 -10.12 -22.30
CA LEU A 606 -26.39 -9.82 -22.97
C LEU A 606 -26.69 -9.34 -24.39
N ARG A 607 -26.28 -8.13 -24.73
CA ARG A 607 -26.26 -7.64 -26.10
C ARG A 607 -24.85 -7.83 -26.66
N CYS A 608 -24.74 -8.42 -27.84
CA CYS A 608 -23.46 -8.68 -28.48
C CYS A 608 -23.41 -8.04 -29.88
N THR A 609 -22.35 -7.29 -30.14
CA THR A 609 -22.04 -6.68 -31.44
C THR A 609 -20.65 -7.14 -31.88
N ARG A 610 -20.55 -7.77 -33.05
CA ARG A 610 -19.26 -8.18 -33.65
C ARG A 610 -18.92 -7.28 -34.82
N ILE A 611 -17.72 -6.71 -34.80
CA ILE A 611 -17.23 -5.73 -35.75
C ILE A 611 -15.95 -6.26 -36.38
N GLN A 612 -15.83 -6.15 -37.70
CA GLN A 612 -14.63 -6.52 -38.45
C GLN A 612 -14.13 -5.34 -39.28
N LEU A 613 -12.80 -5.23 -39.42
CA LEU A 613 -12.15 -4.21 -40.24
C LEU A 613 -12.21 -4.50 -41.74
N GLN A 614 -12.47 -5.74 -42.14
CA GLN A 614 -12.59 -6.09 -43.55
C GLN A 614 -13.83 -5.42 -44.17
N PRO A 615 -13.75 -4.94 -45.42
CA PRO A 615 -14.91 -4.43 -46.12
C PRO A 615 -15.95 -5.53 -46.31
N GLY A 616 -17.19 -5.22 -45.97
CA GLY A 616 -18.33 -6.11 -46.14
C GLY A 616 -18.83 -6.13 -47.60
N PRO A 617 -19.76 -7.03 -47.92
CA PRO A 617 -20.32 -7.17 -49.27
C PRO A 617 -21.08 -5.92 -49.76
N PHE A 618 -21.46 -5.02 -48.84
CA PHE A 618 -22.20 -3.78 -49.12
C PHE A 618 -21.32 -2.53 -48.98
N THR A 619 -20.01 -2.69 -48.78
CA THR A 619 -19.08 -1.57 -48.61
C THR A 619 -18.83 -0.88 -49.96
N ILE A 620 -19.00 0.44 -49.99
CA ILE A 620 -18.68 1.30 -51.15
C ILE A 620 -17.16 1.27 -51.38
N GLN A 621 -16.69 1.42 -52.62
CA GLN A 621 -15.26 1.44 -52.96
C GLN A 621 -14.42 2.29 -51.98
N LEU A 622 -13.55 1.62 -51.22
CA LEU A 622 -12.62 2.23 -50.26
C LEU A 622 -11.26 2.52 -50.92
N HIS A 623 -10.45 3.36 -50.27
CA HIS A 623 -9.03 3.52 -50.61
C HIS A 623 -8.26 2.23 -50.30
N GLU A 624 -7.22 1.92 -51.08
CA GLU A 624 -6.45 0.64 -50.99
C GLU A 624 -5.94 0.34 -49.58
N ASP A 625 -5.55 1.38 -48.83
CA ASP A 625 -5.01 1.25 -47.47
C ASP A 625 -6.03 0.73 -46.43
N TYR A 626 -7.34 0.87 -46.69
CA TYR A 626 -8.40 0.43 -45.77
C TYR A 626 -8.82 -1.02 -45.97
N TYR A 627 -8.36 -1.70 -47.02
CA TYR A 627 -8.72 -3.11 -47.27
C TYR A 627 -8.02 -4.07 -46.32
N ASN A 628 -6.80 -3.74 -45.89
CA ASN A 628 -5.94 -4.61 -45.09
C ASN A 628 -5.56 -3.93 -43.79
N LEU A 629 -6.50 -3.78 -42.87
CA LEU A 629 -6.23 -3.25 -41.54
C LEU A 629 -6.16 -4.37 -40.50
N ARG A 630 -5.37 -4.13 -39.44
CA ARG A 630 -5.37 -4.91 -38.20
C ARG A 630 -5.59 -4.00 -37.00
N PHE A 631 -6.26 -4.49 -35.96
CA PHE A 631 -6.35 -3.85 -34.66
C PHE A 631 -5.01 -3.94 -33.93
N VAL A 632 -4.69 -2.87 -33.21
CA VAL A 632 -3.47 -2.75 -32.38
C VAL A 632 -3.81 -2.44 -30.94
N ASP A 633 -4.81 -1.59 -30.71
CA ASP A 633 -5.25 -1.25 -29.35
C ASP A 633 -6.68 -0.72 -29.38
N LEU A 634 -7.37 -0.76 -28.24
CA LEU A 634 -8.73 -0.24 -28.10
C LEU A 634 -9.02 0.24 -26.68
N GLN A 635 -9.80 1.32 -26.57
CA GLN A 635 -10.24 1.87 -25.30
C GLN A 635 -11.56 2.63 -25.45
N PHE A 636 -12.48 2.46 -24.49
CA PHE A 636 -13.70 3.28 -24.46
C PHE A 636 -13.33 4.75 -24.22
N TYR A 637 -13.84 5.65 -25.06
CA TYR A 637 -13.72 7.09 -24.88
C TYR A 637 -14.81 7.58 -23.92
N ASN A 638 -16.06 7.16 -24.16
CA ASN A 638 -17.22 7.46 -23.33
C ASN A 638 -18.29 6.37 -23.50
N GLU A 639 -19.46 6.55 -22.87
CA GLU A 639 -20.62 5.65 -22.95
C GLU A 639 -21.17 5.41 -24.38
N GLN A 640 -20.82 6.25 -25.34
CA GLN A 640 -21.36 6.24 -26.71
C GLN A 640 -20.32 5.91 -27.76
N SER A 641 -19.03 5.96 -27.44
CA SER A 641 -17.94 5.87 -28.42
C SER A 641 -16.78 4.99 -27.94
N LEU A 642 -16.32 4.12 -28.83
CA LEU A 642 -15.12 3.31 -28.67
C LEU A 642 -14.00 3.86 -29.57
N SER A 643 -12.84 4.16 -28.99
CA SER A 643 -11.64 4.54 -29.74
C SER A 643 -10.79 3.29 -30.02
N MET A 644 -10.38 3.12 -31.27
CA MET A 644 -9.57 1.99 -31.70
C MET A 644 -8.37 2.48 -32.51
N LEU A 645 -7.25 1.79 -32.35
CA LEU A 645 -6.04 1.99 -33.14
C LEU A 645 -5.91 0.85 -34.15
N ALA A 646 -5.86 1.21 -35.42
CA ALA A 646 -5.69 0.26 -36.52
C ALA A 646 -4.39 0.54 -37.28
N GLN A 647 -3.79 -0.50 -37.86
CA GLN A 647 -2.61 -0.41 -38.70
C GLN A 647 -2.83 -1.14 -40.02
N THR A 648 -2.27 -0.62 -41.11
CA THR A 648 -2.22 -1.35 -42.38
C THR A 648 -1.31 -2.56 -42.28
N THR A 649 -1.84 -3.73 -42.63
CA THR A 649 -1.10 -4.98 -42.76
C THR A 649 -0.49 -4.98 -44.17
N THR A 650 0.73 -4.49 -44.33
CA THR A 650 1.36 -4.36 -45.66
C THR A 650 1.81 -5.73 -46.19
N PRO A 651 1.37 -6.16 -47.39
CA PRO A 651 1.97 -7.28 -48.10
C PRO A 651 3.16 -6.89 -48.98
N THR A 652 3.56 -5.60 -49.02
CA THR A 652 4.65 -5.09 -49.86
C THR A 652 5.94 -4.88 -49.07
N PRO A 653 7.07 -5.51 -49.46
CA PRO A 653 8.34 -5.35 -48.74
C PRO A 653 8.89 -3.93 -48.89
N GLY A 654 9.16 -3.26 -47.77
CA GLY A 654 9.83 -1.95 -47.71
C GLY A 654 8.94 -0.74 -47.40
N VAL A 655 7.60 -0.89 -47.37
CA VAL A 655 6.68 0.19 -46.96
C VAL A 655 6.34 0.04 -45.48
N ARG A 656 6.57 1.10 -44.70
CA ARG A 656 6.19 1.14 -43.27
C ARG A 656 4.67 1.11 -43.14
N PRO A 657 4.10 0.36 -42.17
CA PRO A 657 2.66 0.33 -41.96
C PRO A 657 2.16 1.73 -41.59
N HIS A 658 0.99 2.11 -42.11
CA HIS A 658 0.33 3.36 -41.73
C HIS A 658 -0.64 3.10 -40.58
N SER A 659 -0.74 4.03 -39.63
CA SER A 659 -1.63 3.90 -38.47
C SER A 659 -2.85 4.80 -38.62
N TYR A 660 -4.00 4.30 -38.23
CA TYR A 660 -5.27 5.02 -38.24
C TYR A 660 -5.88 5.03 -36.85
N PHE A 661 -6.30 6.21 -36.41
CA PHE A 661 -7.19 6.37 -35.28
C PHE A 661 -8.64 6.23 -35.76
N VAL A 662 -9.40 5.37 -35.09
CA VAL A 662 -10.79 5.07 -35.45
C VAL A 662 -11.70 5.37 -34.27
N GLN A 663 -12.61 6.31 -34.43
CA GLN A 663 -13.68 6.58 -33.47
C GLN A 663 -14.96 5.88 -33.93
N PHE A 664 -15.45 4.92 -33.14
CA PHE A 664 -16.63 4.11 -33.45
C PHE A 664 -17.80 4.45 -32.53
N SER A 665 -18.92 4.84 -33.12
CA SER A 665 -20.17 5.13 -32.42
C SER A 665 -20.92 3.83 -32.08
N LEU A 666 -21.07 3.58 -30.77
CA LEU A 666 -21.79 2.44 -30.23
C LEU A 666 -23.29 2.56 -30.48
N SER A 667 -23.85 3.77 -30.43
CA SER A 667 -25.29 4.02 -30.62
C SER A 667 -25.77 3.54 -32.00
N SER A 668 -24.98 3.80 -33.04
CA SER A 668 -25.29 3.37 -34.40
C SER A 668 -25.18 1.85 -34.58
N SER A 669 -24.38 1.18 -33.75
CA SER A 669 -24.16 -0.27 -33.80
C SER A 669 -25.23 -1.09 -33.06
N ARG A 670 -25.93 -0.48 -32.09
CA ARG A 670 -26.97 -1.17 -31.29
C ARG A 670 -28.10 -1.74 -32.14
N ASN A 671 -28.43 -1.12 -33.28
CA ASN A 671 -29.45 -1.62 -34.20
C ASN A 671 -29.06 -2.93 -34.90
N GLN A 672 -27.76 -3.24 -34.96
CA GLN A 672 -27.21 -4.45 -35.61
C GLN A 672 -26.80 -5.51 -34.58
N SER A 673 -27.10 -5.27 -33.30
CA SER A 673 -26.71 -6.16 -32.21
C SER A 673 -27.65 -7.35 -32.06
N THR A 674 -27.11 -8.44 -31.53
CA THR A 674 -27.90 -9.62 -31.15
C THR A 674 -28.18 -9.62 -29.65
N PHE A 675 -29.36 -10.09 -29.26
CA PHE A 675 -29.80 -10.15 -27.87
C PHE A 675 -29.84 -11.60 -27.38
N HIS A 676 -29.17 -11.84 -26.27
CA HIS A 676 -29.06 -13.14 -25.62
C HIS A 676 -29.54 -13.04 -24.18
N ARG A 677 -30.23 -14.07 -23.70
CA ARG A 677 -30.53 -14.20 -22.27
C ARG A 677 -29.35 -14.90 -21.59
N LEU A 678 -28.86 -14.35 -20.48
CA LEU A 678 -27.79 -14.98 -19.71
C LEU A 678 -28.29 -16.29 -19.12
N GLY A 679 -27.81 -17.41 -19.69
CA GLY A 679 -27.98 -18.75 -19.15
C GLY A 679 -26.65 -19.30 -18.62
N PRO A 680 -26.59 -20.57 -18.18
CA PRO A 680 -25.37 -21.17 -17.65
C PRO A 680 -24.22 -21.21 -18.65
N LEU A 681 -24.54 -21.39 -19.94
CA LEU A 681 -23.58 -21.39 -21.03
C LEU A 681 -24.18 -20.66 -22.25
N VAL A 682 -23.44 -19.68 -22.78
CA VAL A 682 -23.81 -18.93 -23.99
C VAL A 682 -22.67 -19.02 -24.99
N LYS A 683 -22.95 -19.45 -26.22
CA LYS A 683 -21.97 -19.48 -27.32
C LYS A 683 -22.29 -18.38 -28.33
N LEU A 684 -21.38 -17.42 -28.46
CA LEU A 684 -21.60 -16.25 -29.32
C LEU A 684 -21.27 -16.52 -30.79
N MET A 685 -20.28 -17.35 -31.10
CA MET A 685 -19.85 -17.58 -32.49
C MET A 685 -20.94 -18.13 -33.41
N ASP A 686 -21.82 -19.00 -32.90
CA ASP A 686 -22.86 -19.63 -33.71
C ASP A 686 -24.09 -18.73 -33.94
N THR A 687 -24.22 -17.66 -33.15
CA THR A 687 -25.48 -16.90 -33.02
C THR A 687 -25.35 -15.44 -33.44
N THR A 688 -24.13 -14.92 -33.59
CA THR A 688 -23.86 -13.52 -33.86
C THR A 688 -23.32 -13.32 -35.27
N LEU A 689 -23.87 -12.34 -36.00
CA LEU A 689 -23.37 -11.95 -37.31
C LEU A 689 -22.22 -10.95 -37.16
N THR A 690 -21.17 -11.13 -37.96
CA THR A 690 -20.04 -10.20 -38.03
C THR A 690 -20.38 -9.05 -38.98
N HIS A 691 -20.24 -7.81 -38.52
CA HIS A 691 -20.51 -6.61 -39.30
C HIS A 691 -19.23 -5.88 -39.67
N SER A 692 -19.10 -5.47 -40.94
CA SER A 692 -17.98 -4.60 -41.35
C SER A 692 -18.15 -3.20 -40.78
N ILE A 693 -17.07 -2.66 -40.22
CA ILE A 693 -17.01 -1.28 -39.72
C ILE A 693 -17.37 -0.25 -40.81
N HIS A 694 -17.10 -0.57 -42.08
CA HIS A 694 -17.34 0.31 -43.22
C HIS A 694 -18.80 0.35 -43.67
N ASN A 695 -19.65 -0.55 -43.19
CA ASN A 695 -21.07 -0.55 -43.52
C ASN A 695 -21.86 0.57 -42.81
N ASN A 696 -21.22 1.27 -41.87
CA ASN A 696 -21.83 2.38 -41.13
C ASN A 696 -20.98 3.66 -41.22
N PRO A 697 -20.96 4.34 -42.38
CA PRO A 697 -20.07 5.48 -42.61
C PRO A 697 -20.39 6.73 -41.76
N GLU A 698 -21.61 6.83 -41.22
CA GLU A 698 -22.01 7.93 -40.32
C GLU A 698 -21.58 7.68 -38.87
N GLY A 699 -21.39 6.42 -38.49
CA GLY A 699 -20.99 6.02 -37.14
C GLY A 699 -19.49 5.84 -36.93
N VAL A 700 -18.66 6.01 -37.96
CA VAL A 700 -17.23 5.73 -37.89
C VAL A 700 -16.41 6.86 -38.49
N SER A 701 -15.46 7.37 -37.72
CA SER A 701 -14.48 8.34 -38.21
C SER A 701 -13.08 7.76 -38.23
N PHE A 702 -12.40 7.86 -39.37
CA PHE A 702 -11.01 7.47 -39.56
C PHE A 702 -10.12 8.71 -39.67
N LYS A 703 -9.01 8.70 -38.95
CA LYS A 703 -7.95 9.69 -39.10
C LYS A 703 -6.59 9.03 -39.22
N GLY A 704 -5.85 9.35 -40.29
CA GLY A 704 -4.46 8.91 -40.46
C GLY A 704 -3.55 9.57 -39.42
N LEU A 705 -2.59 8.80 -38.92
CA LEU A 705 -1.62 9.24 -37.93
C LEU A 705 -0.19 9.22 -38.52
N ASP A 706 0.64 10.12 -38.03
CA ASP A 706 2.03 10.20 -38.43
C ASP A 706 2.87 9.14 -37.72
N GLY A 707 3.23 8.09 -38.46
CA GLY A 707 4.13 7.03 -38.01
C GLY A 707 3.42 5.73 -37.63
N VAL A 708 4.22 4.80 -37.09
CA VAL A 708 3.72 3.50 -36.60
C VAL A 708 3.39 3.67 -35.12
N CYS A 709 2.10 3.58 -34.80
CA CYS A 709 1.54 3.79 -33.48
C CYS A 709 1.25 2.45 -32.82
N GLU A 710 1.68 2.24 -31.58
CA GLU A 710 1.62 0.93 -30.90
C GLU A 710 0.69 0.88 -29.68
N MET A 711 0.32 2.03 -29.11
CA MET A 711 -0.52 2.09 -27.90
C MET A 711 -1.39 3.34 -27.91
N LEU A 712 -2.59 3.19 -27.33
CA LEU A 712 -3.60 4.23 -27.21
C LEU A 712 -3.95 4.48 -25.73
N ALA A 713 -4.12 5.75 -25.37
CA ALA A 713 -4.73 6.15 -24.11
C ALA A 713 -5.70 7.31 -24.34
N VAL A 714 -6.96 7.15 -23.94
CA VAL A 714 -8.01 8.17 -24.14
C VAL A 714 -8.66 8.57 -22.82
N SER A 715 -9.20 9.78 -22.79
CA SER A 715 -10.02 10.29 -21.69
C SER A 715 -11.16 11.12 -22.23
N GLY A 716 -12.39 10.60 -22.14
CA GLY A 716 -13.59 11.30 -22.64
C GLY A 716 -13.98 12.52 -21.82
N SER A 717 -13.76 12.50 -20.51
CA SER A 717 -14.02 13.64 -19.63
C SER A 717 -13.08 14.82 -19.89
N ARG A 718 -11.82 14.53 -20.24
CA ARG A 718 -10.81 15.53 -20.61
C ARG A 718 -10.77 15.84 -22.10
N LYS A 719 -11.50 15.09 -22.91
CA LYS A 719 -11.56 15.22 -24.37
C LYS A 719 -10.21 15.09 -25.05
N VAL A 720 -9.34 14.23 -24.52
CA VAL A 720 -7.98 14.00 -25.05
C VAL A 720 -7.76 12.56 -25.46
N ALA A 721 -6.93 12.37 -26.47
CA ALA A 721 -6.40 11.09 -26.90
C ALA A 721 -4.88 11.18 -27.01
N THR A 722 -4.18 10.15 -26.58
CA THR A 722 -2.72 10.06 -26.66
C THR A 722 -2.34 8.78 -27.35
N VAL A 723 -1.41 8.91 -28.28
CA VAL A 723 -0.90 7.80 -29.06
C VAL A 723 0.61 7.73 -28.89
N LEU A 724 1.10 6.51 -28.70
CA LEU A 724 2.51 6.22 -28.59
C LEU A 724 3.02 5.65 -29.91
N SER A 725 4.09 6.22 -30.44
CA SER A 725 4.68 5.89 -31.74
C SER A 725 6.18 5.71 -31.65
N ASP A 726 6.79 5.25 -32.75
CA ASP A 726 8.25 5.10 -32.89
C ASP A 726 8.86 4.19 -31.82
N ARG A 727 8.43 2.92 -31.79
CA ARG A 727 8.87 1.90 -30.81
C ARG A 727 8.71 2.37 -29.37
N LYS A 728 7.55 2.95 -29.09
CA LYS A 728 7.15 3.40 -27.75
C LYS A 728 7.98 4.56 -27.16
N ARG A 729 8.63 5.37 -28.02
CA ARG A 729 9.48 6.50 -27.61
C ARG A 729 8.91 7.86 -27.97
N LYS A 730 7.89 7.97 -28.81
CA LYS A 730 7.27 9.26 -29.16
C LYS A 730 5.82 9.30 -28.69
N MET A 731 5.51 10.21 -27.79
CA MET A 731 4.17 10.42 -27.27
C MET A 731 3.54 11.62 -28.00
N THR A 732 2.33 11.44 -28.52
CA THR A 732 1.60 12.47 -29.27
C THR A 732 0.21 12.61 -28.68
N ILE A 733 -0.15 13.84 -28.30
CA ILE A 733 -1.41 14.16 -27.63
C ILE A 733 -2.30 14.94 -28.59
N PHE A 734 -3.57 14.56 -28.63
CA PHE A 734 -4.61 15.14 -29.44
C PHE A 734 -5.82 15.55 -28.59
N GLU A 735 -6.48 16.61 -29.00
CA GLU A 735 -7.78 17.06 -28.50
C GLU A 735 -8.87 16.54 -29.45
N MET A 736 -9.96 16.02 -28.89
CA MET A 736 -10.99 15.27 -29.64
C MET A 736 -12.26 16.06 -29.95
N GLU A 737 -12.47 17.22 -29.32
CA GLU A 737 -13.62 18.09 -29.57
C GLU A 737 -13.14 19.50 -29.92
N ASN A 738 -13.62 20.05 -31.03
CA ASN A 738 -13.52 21.47 -31.30
C ASN A 738 -14.64 22.21 -30.55
N ASN A 739 -14.30 23.24 -29.79
CA ASN A 739 -15.23 24.36 -29.63
C ASN A 739 -15.21 25.11 -30.96
N ASP A 740 -16.24 24.94 -31.79
CA ASP A 740 -16.43 25.70 -33.03
C ASP A 740 -16.88 27.17 -32.77
N ASP A 741 -16.46 27.78 -31.65
CA ASP A 741 -16.91 29.12 -31.21
C ASP A 741 -15.77 30.15 -31.03
N GLU A 742 -14.57 29.92 -31.57
CA GLU A 742 -13.53 30.98 -31.62
C GLU A 742 -13.10 31.24 -33.07
N ASP A 743 -13.96 31.98 -33.77
CA ASP A 743 -13.50 32.89 -34.84
C ASP A 743 -12.59 33.96 -34.19
N ASP A 744 -11.35 34.00 -34.68
CA ASP A 744 -10.34 35.06 -34.64
C ASP A 744 -9.94 35.72 -33.29
N ASP A 745 -8.61 35.81 -33.12
CA ASP A 745 -7.87 36.65 -32.17
C ASP A 745 -7.79 36.20 -30.70
N THR A 746 -7.01 35.14 -30.43
CA THR A 746 -6.04 35.16 -29.31
C THR A 746 -4.81 34.30 -29.62
N GLU A 747 -3.73 34.97 -30.05
CA GLU A 747 -2.37 34.41 -30.06
C GLU A 747 -1.85 34.19 -28.61
N MET A 748 -2.46 33.29 -27.86
CA MET A 748 -1.83 32.74 -26.66
C MET A 748 -1.55 31.26 -26.84
N SER A 749 -0.29 30.89 -26.62
CA SER A 749 0.23 29.56 -26.26
C SER A 749 0.70 28.56 -27.33
N GLN A 750 0.85 28.91 -28.61
CA GLN A 750 1.71 28.10 -29.51
C GLN A 750 3.22 28.30 -29.24
N ALA A 751 3.63 29.49 -28.81
CA ALA A 751 5.04 29.81 -28.55
C ALA A 751 5.60 29.09 -27.30
N SER A 752 4.79 28.90 -26.25
CA SER A 752 5.25 28.30 -25.00
C SER A 752 5.49 26.79 -25.08
N PHE A 753 4.78 26.07 -25.95
CA PHE A 753 4.98 24.62 -26.14
C PHE A 753 6.17 24.27 -27.04
N LEU A 754 6.49 25.13 -28.01
CA LEU A 754 7.62 24.94 -28.92
C LEU A 754 8.98 25.31 -28.29
N GLU A 755 9.02 26.26 -27.34
CA GLU A 755 10.27 26.64 -26.67
C GLU A 755 10.80 25.57 -25.70
N ILE A 756 9.92 24.87 -24.98
CA ILE A 756 10.31 23.78 -24.05
C ILE A 756 10.92 22.58 -24.81
N SER A 757 10.53 22.40 -26.06
CA SER A 757 11.08 21.37 -26.95
C SER A 757 12.52 21.66 -27.39
N LYS A 758 12.98 22.92 -27.31
CA LYS A 758 14.33 23.34 -27.71
C LYS A 758 15.29 23.47 -26.54
N GLU A 759 14.85 23.89 -25.36
CA GLU A 759 15.75 24.06 -24.20
C GLU A 759 16.31 22.74 -23.65
N SER A 760 15.63 21.61 -23.85
CA SER A 760 16.13 20.31 -23.36
C SER A 760 17.19 19.66 -24.25
N VAL A 761 17.38 20.11 -25.49
CA VAL A 761 18.44 19.64 -26.39
C VAL A 761 19.79 20.31 -26.07
N MET A 762 19.77 21.51 -25.47
CA MET A 762 21.00 22.27 -25.19
C MET A 762 21.63 21.95 -23.82
N ALA A 763 20.93 21.28 -22.91
CA ALA A 763 21.46 20.93 -21.59
C ALA A 763 22.29 19.63 -21.54
N GLY A 764 22.42 18.91 -22.67
CA GLY A 764 23.16 17.65 -22.76
C GLY A 764 24.61 17.74 -23.26
N ASP A 765 25.05 18.89 -23.77
CA ASP A 765 26.30 19.01 -24.54
C ASP A 765 27.39 19.93 -23.92
N THR A 766 27.23 20.37 -22.66
CA THR A 766 28.17 21.34 -22.03
C THR A 766 29.01 20.80 -20.86
N GLU A 767 29.27 19.49 -20.80
CA GLU A 767 30.32 18.93 -19.91
C GLU A 767 31.28 18.02 -20.68
N LYS A 768 32.07 18.57 -21.61
CA LYS A 768 33.28 17.93 -22.15
C LYS A 768 34.20 18.88 -22.96
N SER A 769 34.71 19.93 -22.32
CA SER A 769 35.84 20.78 -22.75
C SER A 769 35.94 21.90 -21.71
N GLU A 770 36.95 22.09 -20.86
CA GLU A 770 38.41 22.15 -21.03
C GLU A 770 39.04 22.14 -19.62
N SER A 771 40.30 21.65 -19.55
CA SER A 771 41.39 21.98 -18.59
C SER A 771 41.08 22.28 -17.12
#